data_AF-A0A955JMK0-F1
#
_entry.id   AF-A0A955JMK0-F1
#
_cell.length_a   1.000
_cell.length_b   1.000
_cell.length_c   1.000
_cell.angle_alpha   90.00
_cell.angle_beta   90.00
_cell.angle_gamma   90.00
#
_symmetry.space_group_name_H-M   'P 1'
#
loop_
_entity.id
_entity.type
_entity.pdbx_description
1 polymer ?
#
loop_
_entity_poly.entity_id
_entity_poly.type
_entity_poly.pdbx_seq_one_letter_code
_entity_poly.pdbx_strand_id
1 'polypeptide(L)'
;MSICLCMMVKNEAHIILEGLETFVPYINYWVICDTGSTDNTKEVITSFFAEKGIPGELFDAPWYKHYGKNRTIVVRRIPKRFKYFWMVDADDRLVAPNGFKLPEKMTADQYSVRLGTASSEYPYPQIHRNSLKWKYHGIRHEFPDTKVQNITSEFIEGEYRMESRRLGDRSKNPNRFLEDALAMEEDMKNFKNNAFMTRRYTYYIGQSYKDHGDEKKASEWFFRRTGLGGHTGEVYASWYYLADAACNSALKIEYFKSAWRTLLHRAEPLYQLAHVYLEQDNIDEALKCIKLCCKIKEPVKPEFLLNRSTYRFYRWFWLGIIHARIGNPAEALAAYEVALSRAITDREREQVQVNIGRCHSIFPTPAPLLTNPLELPRSGNWISIACRDSWGADIAQIGPQSLETLKFVAEQIPGCIAFNTAGSFKNHVYPSSEWVSSQTTLYIRADAPIRIYPDIIQLNHSDVSIDSPPDMPIYVINLPQRTDRKEAIQRRYRGNLVFIEAETPASAWVQNYAWNADHMNIYKNAKYNRWAEFACFVSHLKALRTFVKSQEPYGLIIEDDTIPHPNFQSLFAAVMHKMKMDDIPLIMLCAASVIVYKAVERTDRVRRDGLSLCAIDPHNAWGMQAYVVSRKYAQEALQRYDRPFHLHNMSRITAEVITMSSGGYMTYPPLVIESLEFSSNINPNNLSYHKSLFTRWLPLFPNLSTPEVPPALPRPDSANPQTQSGDS
;
A
#
# COMPACT_ATOMS: atom_id res chain seq x y z
N MET A 1 -17.49 48.36 3.68
CA MET A 1 -18.01 47.08 3.13
C MET A 1 -19.18 46.64 3.98
N SER A 2 -20.28 46.09 3.43
CA SER A 2 -21.51 45.81 4.22
C SER A 2 -21.99 44.39 3.99
N ILE A 3 -21.65 43.50 4.93
CA ILE A 3 -21.96 42.07 4.91
C ILE A 3 -22.68 41.70 6.21
N CYS A 4 -23.85 41.09 6.08
CA CYS A 4 -24.62 40.52 7.18
C CYS A 4 -24.27 39.04 7.36
N LEU A 5 -23.83 38.63 8.54
CA LEU A 5 -23.74 37.21 8.89
C LEU A 5 -25.15 36.62 9.01
N CYS A 6 -25.35 35.41 8.50
CA CYS A 6 -26.60 34.68 8.62
C CYS A 6 -26.32 33.26 9.08
N MET A 7 -27.00 32.82 10.14
CA MET A 7 -26.89 31.45 10.65
C MET A 7 -28.25 30.91 11.09
N MET A 8 -28.31 29.59 11.19
CA MET A 8 -29.39 28.86 11.84
C MET A 8 -28.77 27.99 12.92
N VAL A 9 -29.29 28.06 14.14
CA VAL A 9 -28.67 27.44 15.32
C VAL A 9 -29.69 26.58 16.08
N LYS A 10 -29.17 25.54 16.74
CA LYS A 10 -29.87 24.75 17.73
C LYS A 10 -28.87 23.98 18.59
N ASN A 11 -28.78 24.29 19.89
CA ASN A 11 -27.91 23.60 20.83
C ASN A 11 -26.41 23.62 20.45
N GLU A 12 -25.87 24.80 20.14
CA GLU A 12 -24.50 24.99 19.65
C GLU A 12 -23.61 25.80 20.61
N ALA A 13 -24.06 26.03 21.85
CA ALA A 13 -23.34 26.85 22.83
C ALA A 13 -21.89 26.36 23.07
N HIS A 14 -21.66 25.06 22.96
CA HIS A 14 -20.38 24.40 23.19
C HIS A 14 -19.31 24.70 22.12
N ILE A 15 -19.68 25.16 20.92
CA ILE A 15 -18.73 25.30 19.78
C ILE A 15 -18.87 26.58 18.96
N ILE A 16 -20.00 27.30 19.08
CA ILE A 16 -20.34 28.39 18.15
C ILE A 16 -19.38 29.58 18.23
N LEU A 17 -18.86 29.89 19.43
CA LEU A 17 -17.96 31.04 19.63
C LEU A 17 -16.67 30.95 18.82
N GLU A 18 -16.07 29.77 18.72
CA GLU A 18 -14.86 29.56 17.91
C GLU A 18 -15.09 29.90 16.43
N GLY A 19 -16.30 29.62 15.93
CA GLY A 19 -16.70 29.97 14.57
C GLY A 19 -16.90 31.48 14.45
N LEU A 20 -17.76 32.05 15.30
CA LEU A 20 -18.12 33.46 15.28
C LEU A 20 -16.92 34.41 15.35
N GLU A 21 -15.93 34.11 16.21
CA GLU A 21 -14.71 34.91 16.34
C GLU A 21 -14.00 35.10 14.99
N THR A 22 -14.01 34.08 14.14
CA THR A 22 -13.34 34.14 12.83
C THR A 22 -14.05 35.01 11.80
N PHE A 23 -15.34 35.35 12.00
CA PHE A 23 -16.12 36.19 11.07
C PHE A 23 -16.17 37.66 11.46
N VAL A 24 -15.88 38.00 12.72
CA VAL A 24 -15.92 39.38 13.25
C VAL A 24 -15.26 40.42 12.32
N PRO A 25 -14.06 40.18 11.73
CA PRO A 25 -13.42 41.19 10.88
C PRO A 25 -14.15 41.50 9.57
N TYR A 26 -15.10 40.66 9.14
CA TYR A 26 -15.67 40.69 7.80
C TYR A 26 -17.15 41.08 7.76
N ILE A 27 -17.77 41.24 8.92
CA ILE A 27 -19.20 41.49 9.06
C ILE A 27 -19.47 42.77 9.83
N ASN A 28 -20.65 43.35 9.63
CA ASN A 28 -21.10 44.52 10.40
C ASN A 28 -22.56 44.45 10.81
N TYR A 29 -23.18 43.30 10.58
CA TYR A 29 -24.48 42.95 11.11
C TYR A 29 -24.62 41.44 11.15
N TRP A 30 -25.55 40.94 11.95
CA TRP A 30 -25.86 39.53 12.01
C TRP A 30 -27.36 39.29 12.15
N VAL A 31 -27.84 38.20 11.56
CA VAL A 31 -29.21 37.71 11.67
C VAL A 31 -29.12 36.21 11.91
N ILE A 32 -29.46 35.78 13.12
CA ILE A 32 -29.37 34.38 13.51
C ILE A 32 -30.75 33.88 13.93
N CYS A 33 -31.17 32.74 13.36
CA CYS A 33 -32.40 32.07 13.71
C CYS A 33 -32.12 30.91 14.65
N ASP A 34 -32.69 30.97 15.85
CA ASP A 34 -32.76 29.83 16.75
C ASP A 34 -33.98 28.95 16.38
N THR A 35 -33.77 27.64 16.30
CA THR A 35 -34.82 26.68 15.91
C THR A 35 -35.29 25.78 17.06
N GLY A 36 -35.09 26.25 18.30
CA GLY A 36 -35.51 25.59 19.54
C GLY A 36 -34.33 25.05 20.34
N SER A 37 -33.30 25.87 20.58
CA SER A 37 -32.24 25.56 21.53
C SER A 37 -32.82 25.44 22.94
N THR A 38 -32.32 24.45 23.67
CA THR A 38 -32.64 24.18 25.08
C THR A 38 -31.42 24.39 26.00
N ASP A 39 -30.24 24.61 25.41
CA ASP A 39 -29.03 25.05 26.12
C ASP A 39 -28.91 26.59 26.09
N ASN A 40 -27.75 27.11 26.50
CA ASN A 40 -27.46 28.55 26.55
C ASN A 40 -26.96 29.13 25.22
N THR A 41 -27.30 28.53 24.07
CA THR A 41 -26.84 29.00 22.74
C THR A 41 -27.20 30.46 22.50
N LYS A 42 -28.42 30.85 22.87
CA LYS A 42 -28.96 32.19 22.63
C LYS A 42 -28.20 33.26 23.42
N GLU A 43 -27.95 32.98 24.68
CA GLU A 43 -27.24 33.87 25.62
C GLU A 43 -25.78 34.05 25.20
N VAL A 44 -25.13 32.96 24.77
CA VAL A 44 -23.74 32.98 24.31
C VAL A 44 -23.59 33.83 23.04
N ILE A 45 -24.50 33.70 22.07
CA ILE A 45 -24.50 34.49 20.84
C ILE A 45 -24.73 35.98 21.12
N THR A 46 -25.75 36.32 21.93
CA THR A 46 -26.10 37.72 22.20
C THR A 46 -25.02 38.42 23.00
N SER A 47 -24.46 37.76 24.02
CA SER A 47 -23.36 38.30 24.83
C SER A 47 -22.11 38.54 23.99
N PHE A 48 -21.75 37.58 23.12
CA PHE A 48 -20.61 37.70 22.23
C PHE A 48 -20.71 38.91 21.30
N PHE A 49 -21.83 39.09 20.62
CA PHE A 49 -21.98 40.22 19.69
C PHE A 49 -22.14 41.57 20.40
N ALA A 50 -22.71 41.58 21.61
CA ALA A 50 -22.72 42.77 22.46
C ALA A 50 -21.29 43.20 22.85
N GLU A 51 -20.44 42.25 23.25
CA GLU A 51 -19.02 42.51 23.56
C GLU A 51 -18.25 43.05 22.35
N LYS A 52 -18.46 42.46 21.16
CA LYS A 52 -17.82 42.91 19.92
C LYS A 52 -18.40 44.22 19.37
N GLY A 53 -19.51 44.72 19.93
CA GLY A 53 -20.17 45.95 19.47
C GLY A 53 -20.78 45.84 18.06
N ILE A 54 -21.13 44.63 17.60
CA ILE A 54 -21.72 44.43 16.27
C ILE A 54 -23.24 44.31 16.41
N PRO A 55 -24.02 45.23 15.84
CA PRO A 55 -25.48 45.18 15.93
C PRO A 55 -26.04 43.98 15.16
N GLY A 56 -27.17 43.43 15.59
CA GLY A 56 -27.83 42.32 14.90
C GLY A 56 -29.11 41.89 15.58
N GLU A 57 -29.67 40.78 15.12
CA GLU A 57 -30.92 40.21 15.61
C GLU A 57 -30.80 38.69 15.79
N LEU A 58 -31.13 38.22 16.99
CA LEU A 58 -31.44 36.82 17.26
C LEU A 58 -32.95 36.68 17.34
N PHE A 59 -33.52 35.66 16.68
CA PHE A 59 -34.95 35.39 16.76
C PHE A 59 -35.25 33.90 16.74
N ASP A 60 -36.36 33.53 17.39
CA ASP A 60 -36.87 32.16 17.36
C ASP A 60 -37.75 31.93 16.11
N ALA A 61 -37.62 30.75 15.50
CA ALA A 61 -38.57 30.26 14.49
C ALA A 61 -38.83 28.75 14.67
N PRO A 62 -40.04 28.26 14.32
CA PRO A 62 -40.33 26.84 14.39
C PRO A 62 -39.39 26.00 13.51
N TRP A 63 -38.99 24.83 14.00
CA TRP A 63 -38.28 23.84 13.19
C TRP A 63 -39.26 23.13 12.24
N TYR A 64 -39.19 23.43 10.95
CA TYR A 64 -40.10 22.86 9.95
C TYR A 64 -39.66 21.51 9.38
N LYS A 65 -38.61 20.88 9.95
CA LYS A 65 -37.93 19.71 9.36
C LYS A 65 -37.47 19.96 7.91
N HIS A 66 -37.11 21.21 7.60
CA HIS A 66 -36.76 21.64 6.25
C HIS A 66 -35.73 22.78 6.32
N TYR A 67 -34.45 22.45 6.17
CA TYR A 67 -33.34 23.40 6.29
C TYR A 67 -33.50 24.61 5.35
N GLY A 68 -33.87 24.38 4.08
CA GLY A 68 -34.08 25.48 3.14
C GLY A 68 -35.20 26.45 3.52
N LYS A 69 -36.27 25.98 4.19
CA LYS A 69 -37.36 26.85 4.64
C LYS A 69 -36.89 27.77 5.77
N ASN A 70 -36.17 27.24 6.75
CA ASN A 70 -35.63 28.04 7.85
C ASN A 70 -34.54 29.01 7.38
N ARG A 71 -33.59 28.59 6.52
CA ARG A 71 -32.63 29.52 5.88
C ARG A 71 -33.32 30.62 5.06
N THR A 72 -34.44 30.30 4.39
CA THR A 72 -35.26 31.30 3.70
C THR A 72 -35.85 32.34 4.67
N ILE A 73 -36.25 31.95 5.88
CA ILE A 73 -36.76 32.87 6.89
C ILE A 73 -35.64 33.81 7.36
N VAL A 74 -34.45 33.28 7.62
CA VAL A 74 -33.24 34.06 7.97
C VAL A 74 -32.97 35.13 6.93
N VAL A 75 -32.83 34.75 5.66
CA VAL A 75 -32.44 35.72 4.61
C VAL A 75 -33.51 36.80 4.35
N ARG A 76 -34.78 36.53 4.67
CA ARG A 76 -35.85 37.53 4.54
C ARG A 76 -35.82 38.62 5.62
N ARG A 77 -35.12 38.39 6.74
CA ARG A 77 -34.96 39.37 7.82
C ARG A 77 -33.76 40.29 7.62
N ILE A 78 -32.89 40.02 6.65
CA ILE A 78 -31.71 40.85 6.40
C ILE A 78 -32.15 42.27 6.02
N PRO A 79 -31.70 43.32 6.73
CA PRO A 79 -32.08 44.69 6.39
C PRO A 79 -31.57 45.08 4.99
N LYS A 80 -32.40 45.77 4.21
CA LYS A 80 -32.10 46.15 2.81
C LYS A 80 -30.82 47.00 2.65
N ARG A 81 -30.38 47.67 3.72
CA ARG A 81 -29.13 48.47 3.72
C ARG A 81 -27.87 47.62 3.58
N PHE A 82 -27.93 46.33 3.90
CA PHE A 82 -26.79 45.41 3.73
C PHE A 82 -26.74 44.88 2.31
N LYS A 83 -25.61 45.11 1.62
CA LYS A 83 -25.43 44.75 0.21
C LYS A 83 -25.30 43.24 0.02
N TYR A 84 -24.58 42.58 0.93
CA TYR A 84 -24.34 41.15 0.90
C TYR A 84 -24.74 40.49 2.22
N PHE A 85 -25.00 39.19 2.16
CA PHE A 85 -25.07 38.34 3.35
C PHE A 85 -24.19 37.11 3.16
N TRP A 86 -23.70 36.58 4.27
CA TRP A 86 -22.90 35.38 4.33
C TRP A 86 -23.66 34.32 5.14
N MET A 87 -24.15 33.27 4.47
CA MET A 87 -24.80 32.14 5.13
C MET A 87 -23.75 31.12 5.58
N VAL A 88 -23.68 30.87 6.88
CA VAL A 88 -22.67 30.02 7.53
C VAL A 88 -23.37 29.02 8.45
N ASP A 89 -22.87 27.80 8.53
CA ASP A 89 -23.34 26.83 9.54
C ASP A 89 -22.75 27.15 10.92
N ALA A 90 -23.50 26.84 11.98
CA ALA A 90 -23.13 27.20 13.35
C ALA A 90 -21.79 26.59 13.80
N ASP A 91 -21.41 25.45 13.22
CA ASP A 91 -20.16 24.75 13.48
C ASP A 91 -19.08 24.96 12.41
N ASP A 92 -19.28 25.85 11.44
CA ASP A 92 -18.22 26.22 10.49
C ASP A 92 -17.23 27.20 11.13
N ARG A 93 -15.96 27.14 10.70
CA ARG A 93 -14.90 28.06 11.13
C ARG A 93 -14.07 28.53 9.94
N LEU A 94 -13.74 29.82 9.86
CA LEU A 94 -12.81 30.35 8.86
C LEU A 94 -11.36 30.25 9.35
N VAL A 95 -10.55 29.44 8.66
CA VAL A 95 -9.12 29.26 8.95
C VAL A 95 -8.30 29.88 7.83
N ALA A 96 -7.55 30.94 8.16
CA ALA A 96 -6.74 31.68 7.21
C ALA A 96 -5.39 32.06 7.85
N PRO A 97 -4.33 31.24 7.70
CA PRO A 97 -3.03 31.48 8.34
C PRO A 97 -2.43 32.86 8.03
N ASN A 98 -2.66 33.35 6.81
CA ASN A 98 -2.15 34.64 6.32
C ASN A 98 -3.24 35.74 6.28
N GLY A 99 -4.34 35.52 7.00
CA GLY A 99 -5.53 36.38 6.99
C GLY A 99 -6.44 36.12 5.78
N PHE A 100 -7.75 36.22 5.99
CA PHE A 100 -8.73 36.13 4.90
C PHE A 100 -8.97 37.52 4.31
N LYS A 101 -9.03 37.63 2.99
CA LYS A 101 -9.27 38.90 2.30
C LYS A 101 -10.46 38.76 1.38
N LEU A 102 -11.48 39.59 1.61
CA LEU A 102 -12.54 39.79 0.65
C LEU A 102 -12.04 40.62 -0.54
N PRO A 103 -12.60 40.47 -1.74
CA PRO A 103 -12.27 41.33 -2.88
C PRO A 103 -12.49 42.80 -2.54
N GLU A 104 -11.52 43.68 -2.84
CA GLU A 104 -11.61 45.12 -2.55
C GLU A 104 -12.90 45.75 -3.12
N LYS A 105 -13.33 45.27 -4.29
CA LYS A 105 -14.60 45.63 -4.92
C LYS A 105 -15.43 44.38 -5.13
N MET A 106 -16.49 44.22 -4.34
CA MET A 106 -17.48 43.18 -4.57
C MET A 106 -18.52 43.62 -5.60
N THR A 107 -18.44 43.03 -6.80
CA THR A 107 -19.32 43.23 -7.97
C THR A 107 -20.17 42.03 -8.35
N ALA A 108 -19.75 40.80 -8.11
CA ALA A 108 -20.56 39.61 -8.40
C ALA A 108 -21.85 39.53 -7.56
N ASP A 109 -22.81 38.76 -8.06
CA ASP A 109 -24.09 38.46 -7.41
C ASP A 109 -23.95 37.39 -6.33
N GLN A 110 -22.98 36.49 -6.48
CA GLN A 110 -22.58 35.54 -5.45
C GLN A 110 -21.08 35.29 -5.45
N TYR A 111 -20.55 34.88 -4.30
CA TYR A 111 -19.17 34.46 -4.14
C TYR A 111 -19.10 33.07 -3.52
N SER A 112 -18.30 32.23 -4.15
CA SER A 112 -17.94 30.93 -3.65
C SER A 112 -16.68 31.01 -2.80
N VAL A 113 -16.71 30.30 -1.68
CA VAL A 113 -15.57 30.12 -0.78
C VAL A 113 -15.07 28.68 -0.85
N ARG A 114 -13.84 28.44 -0.39
CA ARG A 114 -13.28 27.09 -0.26
C ARG A 114 -13.84 26.44 1.01
N LEU A 115 -14.76 25.49 0.86
CA LEU A 115 -15.38 24.74 1.97
C LEU A 115 -14.82 23.32 2.01
N GLY A 116 -14.52 22.82 3.22
CA GLY A 116 -14.18 21.41 3.42
C GLY A 116 -13.18 21.15 4.56
N THR A 117 -12.45 20.04 4.45
CA THR A 117 -11.36 19.65 5.36
C THR A 117 -10.00 19.91 4.69
N ALA A 118 -8.90 19.75 5.43
CA ALA A 118 -7.55 19.85 4.84
C ALA A 118 -7.29 18.83 3.72
N SER A 119 -8.07 17.74 3.68
CA SER A 119 -7.93 16.65 2.71
C SER A 119 -8.95 16.70 1.56
N SER A 120 -10.00 17.52 1.66
CA SER A 120 -11.08 17.58 0.67
C SER A 120 -11.75 18.94 0.69
N GLU A 121 -11.66 19.67 -0.43
CA GLU A 121 -12.13 21.05 -0.55
C GLU A 121 -12.90 21.23 -1.86
N TYR A 122 -13.95 22.04 -1.83
CA TYR A 122 -14.74 22.38 -3.01
C TYR A 122 -15.25 23.82 -2.92
N PRO A 123 -15.56 24.45 -4.06
CA PRO A 123 -16.11 25.79 -4.05
C PRO A 123 -17.57 25.71 -3.61
N TYR A 124 -17.96 26.51 -2.63
CA TYR A 124 -19.34 26.56 -2.15
C TYR A 124 -19.84 28.01 -2.10
N PRO A 125 -20.95 28.34 -2.79
CA PRO A 125 -21.52 29.68 -2.74
C PRO A 125 -22.10 29.95 -1.36
N GLN A 126 -21.53 30.93 -0.65
CA GLN A 126 -21.97 31.31 0.70
C GLN A 126 -22.29 32.79 0.84
N ILE A 127 -21.68 33.66 0.01
CA ILE A 127 -21.89 35.10 0.07
C ILE A 127 -22.76 35.51 -1.11
N HIS A 128 -23.85 36.21 -0.84
CA HIS A 128 -24.89 36.50 -1.82
C HIS A 128 -25.33 37.96 -1.75
N ARG A 129 -25.56 38.55 -2.92
CA ARG A 129 -26.09 39.91 -3.03
C ARG A 129 -27.54 39.95 -2.54
N ASN A 130 -27.78 40.69 -1.46
CA ASN A 130 -29.07 40.72 -0.75
C ASN A 130 -30.24 41.18 -1.65
N SER A 131 -29.99 42.09 -2.60
CA SER A 131 -31.03 42.67 -3.46
C SER A 131 -31.73 41.66 -4.39
N LEU A 132 -31.20 40.44 -4.55
CA LEU A 132 -31.71 39.46 -5.51
C LEU A 132 -32.77 38.51 -4.93
N LYS A 133 -33.32 38.77 -3.73
CA LYS A 133 -34.46 38.02 -3.17
C LYS A 133 -34.26 36.49 -3.17
N TRP A 134 -33.14 36.05 -2.63
CA TRP A 134 -32.77 34.64 -2.54
C TRP A 134 -33.77 33.80 -1.75
N LYS A 135 -33.94 32.54 -2.15
CA LYS A 135 -34.71 31.51 -1.46
C LYS A 135 -33.89 30.24 -1.39
N TYR A 136 -33.89 29.57 -0.25
CA TYR A 136 -33.24 28.28 -0.10
C TYR A 136 -34.23 27.13 -0.38
N HIS A 137 -33.79 26.16 -1.15
CA HIS A 137 -34.56 24.99 -1.57
C HIS A 137 -33.92 23.71 -1.06
N GLY A 138 -34.74 22.72 -0.69
CA GLY A 138 -34.28 21.43 -0.19
C GLY A 138 -34.50 21.26 1.31
N ILE A 139 -35.02 20.10 1.71
CA ILE A 139 -35.13 19.75 3.12
C ILE A 139 -33.76 19.53 3.76
N ARG A 140 -32.77 19.07 2.98
CA ARG A 140 -31.35 18.83 3.30
C ARG A 140 -30.52 19.08 2.04
N HIS A 141 -29.22 19.33 2.22
CA HIS A 141 -28.32 19.71 1.12
C HIS A 141 -28.87 20.89 0.31
N GLU A 142 -29.44 21.84 1.05
CA GLU A 142 -30.17 22.98 0.55
C GLU A 142 -29.26 23.95 -0.19
N PHE A 143 -29.85 24.69 -1.12
CA PHE A 143 -29.12 25.64 -1.95
C PHE A 143 -29.89 26.94 -2.13
N PRO A 144 -29.18 28.06 -2.24
CA PRO A 144 -29.77 29.35 -2.57
C PRO A 144 -30.14 29.39 -4.06
N ASP A 145 -31.32 29.93 -4.35
CA ASP A 145 -31.85 30.17 -5.68
C ASP A 145 -32.48 31.58 -5.75
N THR A 146 -32.51 32.16 -6.94
CA THR A 146 -33.19 33.42 -7.21
C THR A 146 -33.88 33.36 -8.58
N LYS A 147 -34.97 34.12 -8.72
CA LYS A 147 -35.66 34.26 -10.01
C LYS A 147 -34.85 35.05 -11.05
N VAL A 148 -33.77 35.72 -10.62
CA VAL A 148 -32.88 36.45 -11.54
C VAL A 148 -32.06 35.44 -12.34
N GLN A 149 -32.16 35.54 -13.67
CA GLN A 149 -31.39 34.69 -14.58
C GLN A 149 -29.97 35.24 -14.76
N ASN A 150 -29.02 34.37 -15.13
CA ASN A 150 -27.63 34.72 -15.46
C ASN A 150 -26.89 35.49 -14.36
N ILE A 151 -27.07 35.08 -13.10
CA ILE A 151 -26.32 35.65 -11.99
C ILE A 151 -24.81 35.50 -12.19
N THR A 152 -24.07 36.53 -11.80
CA THR A 152 -22.60 36.52 -11.82
C THR A 152 -22.06 35.81 -10.57
N SER A 153 -21.05 34.95 -10.76
CA SER A 153 -20.44 34.19 -9.68
C SER A 153 -18.93 34.33 -9.73
N GLU A 154 -18.32 34.69 -8.60
CA GLU A 154 -16.87 34.75 -8.44
C GLU A 154 -16.41 33.75 -7.36
N PHE A 155 -15.14 33.35 -7.41
CA PHE A 155 -14.50 32.53 -6.38
C PHE A 155 -13.53 33.42 -5.61
N ILE A 156 -13.60 33.42 -4.28
CA ILE A 156 -12.67 34.21 -3.46
C ILE A 156 -11.35 33.43 -3.36
N GLU A 157 -10.29 34.05 -3.87
CA GLU A 157 -8.95 33.47 -3.87
C GLU A 157 -8.21 33.75 -2.54
N GLY A 158 -7.11 33.02 -2.31
CA GLY A 158 -6.26 33.16 -1.13
C GLY A 158 -6.00 31.85 -0.40
N GLU A 159 -5.10 31.91 0.58
CA GLU A 159 -4.73 30.80 1.45
C GLU A 159 -5.61 30.76 2.70
N TYR A 160 -6.82 30.23 2.52
CA TYR A 160 -7.79 30.05 3.59
C TYR A 160 -8.68 28.83 3.31
N ARG A 161 -9.42 28.39 4.32
CA ARG A 161 -10.49 27.39 4.20
C ARG A 161 -11.61 27.67 5.20
N MET A 162 -12.84 27.46 4.77
CA MET A 162 -13.99 27.27 5.65
C MET A 162 -14.02 25.81 6.09
N GLU A 163 -13.72 25.55 7.36
CA GLU A 163 -13.74 24.21 7.94
C GLU A 163 -15.16 23.79 8.27
N SER A 164 -15.65 22.73 7.61
CA SER A 164 -16.86 22.03 8.06
C SER A 164 -16.48 21.05 9.17
N ARG A 165 -16.64 21.47 10.43
CA ARG A 165 -16.12 20.72 11.59
C ARG A 165 -16.97 19.49 11.93
N ARG A 166 -18.27 19.49 11.61
CA ARG A 166 -19.21 18.39 11.93
C ARG A 166 -19.22 18.09 13.43
N LEU A 167 -19.13 19.12 14.26
CA LEU A 167 -19.09 19.05 15.72
C LEU A 167 -20.41 19.50 16.37
N GLY A 168 -21.38 19.94 15.57
CA GLY A 168 -22.67 20.39 16.08
C GLY A 168 -23.51 19.27 16.70
N ASP A 169 -24.57 19.64 17.43
CA ASP A 169 -25.37 18.72 18.26
C ASP A 169 -25.93 17.53 17.46
N ARG A 170 -26.38 17.80 16.24
CA ARG A 170 -26.90 16.77 15.32
C ARG A 170 -25.86 15.69 14.99
N SER A 171 -24.57 16.00 15.08
CA SER A 171 -23.50 15.04 14.80
C SER A 171 -23.41 13.92 15.82
N LYS A 172 -24.07 14.05 16.97
CA LYS A 172 -24.22 13.00 17.98
C LYS A 172 -25.22 11.91 17.57
N ASN A 173 -26.11 12.15 16.61
CA ASN A 173 -27.07 11.15 16.14
C ASN A 173 -26.40 10.19 15.13
N PRO A 174 -26.24 8.89 15.45
CA PRO A 174 -25.62 7.93 14.54
C PRO A 174 -26.48 7.64 13.29
N ASN A 175 -27.80 7.83 13.36
CA ASN A 175 -28.75 7.56 12.28
C ASN A 175 -29.03 8.77 11.40
N ARG A 176 -28.36 9.90 11.62
CA ARG A 176 -28.64 11.18 10.93
C ARG A 176 -28.65 11.08 9.40
N PHE A 177 -27.78 10.25 8.84
CA PHE A 177 -27.67 10.10 7.39
C PHE A 177 -28.80 9.22 6.82
N LEU A 178 -29.23 8.18 7.55
CA LEU A 178 -30.40 7.39 7.18
C LEU A 178 -31.67 8.25 7.22
N GLU A 179 -31.84 9.04 8.29
CA GLU A 179 -32.95 9.99 8.41
C GLU A 179 -32.96 11.02 7.27
N ASP A 180 -31.78 11.53 6.88
CA ASP A 180 -31.63 12.46 5.75
C ASP A 180 -32.09 11.81 4.43
N ALA A 181 -31.66 10.58 4.15
CA ALA A 181 -32.03 9.84 2.96
C ALA A 181 -33.56 9.62 2.90
N LEU A 182 -34.15 9.08 3.97
CA LEU A 182 -35.59 8.79 4.04
C LEU A 182 -36.44 10.05 3.92
N ALA A 183 -36.04 11.14 4.57
CA ALA A 183 -36.76 12.40 4.47
C ALA A 183 -36.72 12.94 3.03
N MET A 184 -35.57 12.85 2.35
CA MET A 184 -35.43 13.33 0.98
C MET A 184 -36.21 12.46 -0.01
N GLU A 185 -36.27 11.15 0.20
CA GLU A 185 -37.13 10.24 -0.57
C GLU A 185 -38.61 10.62 -0.46
N GLU A 186 -39.08 10.91 0.75
CA GLU A 186 -40.47 11.32 0.98
C GLU A 186 -40.76 12.66 0.30
N ASP A 187 -39.91 13.67 0.53
CA ASP A 187 -40.09 14.99 -0.06
C ASP A 187 -39.94 14.97 -1.59
N MET A 188 -39.17 14.03 -2.16
CA MET A 188 -39.04 13.86 -3.61
C MET A 188 -40.38 13.54 -4.30
N LYS A 189 -41.34 12.93 -3.58
CA LYS A 189 -42.69 12.63 -4.12
C LYS A 189 -43.44 13.89 -4.55
N ASN A 190 -43.08 15.06 -4.00
CA ASN A 190 -43.65 16.36 -4.34
C ASN A 190 -43.08 16.97 -5.63
N PHE A 191 -42.04 16.37 -6.23
CA PHE A 191 -41.28 16.94 -7.36
C PHE A 191 -41.50 16.24 -8.70
N LYS A 192 -42.62 15.54 -8.91
CA LYS A 192 -42.89 14.77 -10.15
C LYS A 192 -42.64 15.54 -11.46
N ASN A 193 -42.84 16.85 -11.47
CA ASN A 193 -42.60 17.73 -12.63
C ASN A 193 -41.43 18.72 -12.45
N ASN A 194 -40.60 18.55 -11.41
CA ASN A 194 -39.44 19.41 -11.15
C ASN A 194 -38.15 18.62 -11.35
N ALA A 195 -37.72 18.52 -12.61
CA ALA A 195 -36.53 17.76 -13.00
C ALA A 195 -35.25 18.20 -12.28
N PHE A 196 -35.12 19.49 -11.95
CA PHE A 196 -33.96 20.00 -11.21
C PHE A 196 -33.90 19.40 -9.81
N MET A 197 -34.99 19.48 -9.05
CA MET A 197 -35.06 18.93 -7.69
C MET A 197 -34.93 17.41 -7.70
N THR A 198 -35.57 16.72 -8.65
CA THR A 198 -35.44 15.26 -8.80
C THR A 198 -33.98 14.86 -9.00
N ARG A 199 -33.24 15.52 -9.91
CA ARG A 199 -31.81 15.26 -10.14
C ARG A 199 -30.98 15.46 -8.87
N ARG A 200 -31.19 16.59 -8.19
CA ARG A 200 -30.42 16.95 -6.99
C ARG A 200 -30.67 15.99 -5.84
N TYR A 201 -31.94 15.70 -5.54
CA TYR A 201 -32.28 14.74 -4.48
C TYR A 201 -31.81 13.34 -4.79
N THR A 202 -31.91 12.89 -6.05
CA THR A 202 -31.40 11.56 -6.44
C THR A 202 -29.91 11.39 -6.08
N TYR A 203 -29.09 12.43 -6.28
CA TYR A 203 -27.68 12.41 -5.86
C TYR A 203 -27.52 12.38 -4.34
N TYR A 204 -28.17 13.31 -3.62
CA TYR A 204 -27.96 13.45 -2.17
C TYR A 204 -28.60 12.33 -1.33
N ILE A 205 -29.66 11.67 -1.83
CA ILE A 205 -30.18 10.44 -1.26
C ILE A 205 -29.13 9.34 -1.35
N GLY A 206 -28.50 9.16 -2.52
CA GLY A 206 -27.39 8.21 -2.69
C GLY A 206 -26.20 8.51 -1.78
N GLN A 207 -25.80 9.78 -1.68
CA GLN A 207 -24.75 10.23 -0.78
C GLN A 207 -25.09 9.96 0.70
N SER A 208 -26.34 10.17 1.11
CA SER A 208 -26.79 9.92 2.48
C SER A 208 -26.79 8.44 2.84
N TYR A 209 -27.25 7.56 1.93
CA TYR A 209 -27.12 6.11 2.13
C TYR A 209 -25.67 5.64 2.19
N LYS A 210 -24.80 6.20 1.34
CA LYS A 210 -23.36 5.94 1.37
C LYS A 210 -22.76 6.32 2.72
N ASP A 211 -23.05 7.52 3.22
CA ASP A 211 -22.50 8.00 4.49
C ASP A 211 -23.09 7.28 5.72
N HIS A 212 -24.26 6.63 5.56
CA HIS A 212 -24.81 5.68 6.54
C HIS A 212 -24.15 4.29 6.49
N GLY A 213 -23.60 3.89 5.33
CA GLY A 213 -23.00 2.57 5.10
C GLY A 213 -23.90 1.58 4.34
N ASP A 214 -25.06 2.00 3.82
CA ASP A 214 -25.92 1.16 2.98
C ASP A 214 -25.46 1.23 1.52
N GLU A 215 -24.42 0.46 1.19
CA GLU A 215 -23.80 0.44 -0.15
C GLU A 215 -24.76 0.02 -1.25
N LYS A 216 -25.72 -0.86 -0.94
CA LYS A 216 -26.71 -1.34 -1.91
C LYS A 216 -27.64 -0.22 -2.33
N LYS A 217 -28.30 0.45 -1.37
CA LYS A 217 -29.17 1.58 -1.69
C LYS A 217 -28.40 2.74 -2.29
N ALA A 218 -27.20 3.04 -1.78
CA ALA A 218 -26.35 4.06 -2.37
C ALA A 218 -26.11 3.79 -3.86
N SER A 219 -25.72 2.56 -4.22
CA SER A 219 -25.49 2.15 -5.61
C SER A 219 -26.76 2.25 -6.47
N GLU A 220 -27.92 1.85 -5.95
CA GLU A 220 -29.20 1.99 -6.67
C GLU A 220 -29.50 3.47 -7.00
N TRP A 221 -29.32 4.37 -6.03
CA TRP A 221 -29.56 5.80 -6.20
C TRP A 221 -28.53 6.47 -7.11
N PHE A 222 -27.24 6.15 -6.96
CA PHE A 222 -26.21 6.66 -7.84
C PHE A 222 -26.40 6.16 -9.28
N PHE A 223 -26.78 4.90 -9.50
CA PHE A 223 -27.08 4.39 -10.83
C PHE A 223 -28.27 5.13 -11.47
N ARG A 224 -29.33 5.42 -10.70
CA ARG A 224 -30.41 6.29 -11.19
C ARG A 224 -29.89 7.68 -11.55
N ARG A 225 -29.01 8.26 -10.72
CA ARG A 225 -28.48 9.61 -10.93
C ARG A 225 -27.76 9.77 -12.28
N THR A 226 -27.06 8.74 -12.74
CA THR A 226 -26.25 8.82 -13.97
C THR A 226 -27.11 9.05 -15.22
N GLY A 227 -28.34 8.56 -15.24
CA GLY A 227 -29.28 8.72 -16.36
C GLY A 227 -30.03 10.05 -16.40
N LEU A 228 -29.89 10.92 -15.38
CA LEU A 228 -30.73 12.13 -15.26
C LEU A 228 -30.11 13.42 -15.81
N GLY A 229 -28.83 13.41 -16.24
CA GLY A 229 -28.13 14.61 -16.75
C GLY A 229 -27.98 15.74 -15.73
N GLY A 230 -27.93 17.01 -16.16
CA GLY A 230 -27.82 18.17 -15.26
C GLY A 230 -26.41 18.43 -14.75
N HIS A 231 -26.24 18.63 -13.44
CA HIS A 231 -24.94 18.95 -12.85
C HIS A 231 -23.93 17.81 -13.10
N THR A 232 -22.94 18.07 -13.96
CA THR A 232 -22.00 17.05 -14.44
C THR A 232 -21.08 16.53 -13.34
N GLY A 233 -20.75 17.35 -12.33
CA GLY A 233 -19.97 16.92 -11.17
C GLY A 233 -20.68 15.86 -10.31
N GLU A 234 -22.01 15.92 -10.21
CA GLU A 234 -22.80 14.92 -9.47
C GLU A 234 -22.90 13.61 -10.28
N VAL A 235 -23.10 13.71 -11.60
CA VAL A 235 -23.11 12.55 -12.50
C VAL A 235 -21.76 11.85 -12.48
N TYR A 236 -20.67 12.62 -12.57
CA TYR A 236 -19.30 12.14 -12.44
C TYR A 236 -19.09 11.39 -11.13
N ALA A 237 -19.45 12.01 -10.00
CA ALA A 237 -19.30 11.42 -8.67
C ALA A 237 -20.11 10.13 -8.52
N SER A 238 -21.30 10.08 -9.13
CA SER A 238 -22.14 8.88 -9.15
C SER A 238 -21.47 7.74 -9.91
N TRP A 239 -20.95 7.99 -11.12
CA TRP A 239 -20.19 6.98 -11.87
C TRP A 239 -18.94 6.53 -11.14
N TYR A 240 -18.20 7.47 -10.53
CA TYR A 240 -16.98 7.16 -9.79
C TYR A 240 -17.28 6.26 -8.58
N TYR A 241 -18.34 6.56 -7.81
CA TYR A 241 -18.75 5.72 -6.69
C TYR A 241 -19.17 4.32 -7.14
N LEU A 242 -19.99 4.22 -8.19
CA LEU A 242 -20.40 2.93 -8.74
C LEU A 242 -19.19 2.09 -9.19
N ALA A 243 -18.18 2.74 -9.77
CA ALA A 243 -16.94 2.08 -10.16
C ALA A 243 -16.18 1.55 -8.93
N ASP A 244 -16.03 2.36 -7.89
CA ASP A 244 -15.34 1.98 -6.65
C ASP A 244 -16.04 0.80 -5.94
N ALA A 245 -17.38 0.85 -5.86
CA ALA A 245 -18.22 -0.17 -5.26
C ALA A 245 -18.37 -1.46 -6.11
N ALA A 246 -17.97 -1.45 -7.38
CA ALA A 246 -18.14 -2.61 -8.25
C ALA A 246 -17.14 -3.74 -7.90
N CYS A 247 -17.66 -4.92 -7.56
CA CYS A 247 -16.84 -6.13 -7.36
C CYS A 247 -16.35 -6.75 -8.69
N ASN A 248 -17.06 -6.49 -9.79
CA ASN A 248 -16.73 -7.02 -11.11
C ASN A 248 -15.82 -6.02 -11.86
N SER A 249 -14.62 -6.47 -12.26
CA SER A 249 -13.64 -5.61 -12.93
C SER A 249 -14.12 -5.05 -14.28
N ALA A 250 -14.94 -5.77 -15.04
CA ALA A 250 -15.50 -5.27 -16.30
C ALA A 250 -16.47 -4.10 -16.07
N LEU A 251 -17.35 -4.22 -15.08
CA LEU A 251 -18.25 -3.12 -14.67
C LEU A 251 -17.45 -1.94 -14.12
N LYS A 252 -16.45 -2.21 -13.27
CA LYS A 252 -15.55 -1.19 -12.73
C LYS A 252 -14.87 -0.37 -13.85
N ILE A 253 -14.36 -1.04 -14.87
CA ILE A 253 -13.77 -0.40 -16.05
C ILE A 253 -14.80 0.48 -16.77
N GLU A 254 -16.00 -0.04 -17.07
CA GLU A 254 -17.01 0.73 -17.80
C GLU A 254 -17.53 1.93 -17.01
N TYR A 255 -17.66 1.81 -15.69
CA TYR A 255 -18.06 2.92 -14.83
C TYR A 255 -16.96 3.98 -14.71
N PHE A 256 -15.68 3.61 -14.56
CA PHE A 256 -14.61 4.61 -14.58
C PHE A 256 -14.46 5.28 -15.95
N LYS A 257 -14.62 4.55 -17.06
CA LYS A 257 -14.68 5.17 -18.40
C LYS A 257 -15.87 6.13 -18.51
N SER A 258 -17.02 5.79 -17.94
CA SER A 258 -18.21 6.66 -17.94
C SER A 258 -18.02 7.91 -17.08
N ALA A 259 -17.36 7.78 -15.92
CA ALA A 259 -16.93 8.92 -15.11
C ALA A 259 -16.00 9.83 -15.93
N TRP A 260 -14.98 9.27 -16.59
CA TRP A 260 -14.06 10.06 -17.43
C TRP A 260 -14.75 10.76 -18.60
N ARG A 261 -15.64 10.07 -19.32
CA ARG A 261 -16.42 10.67 -20.43
C ARG A 261 -17.32 11.82 -19.95
N THR A 262 -17.76 11.79 -18.69
CA THR A 262 -18.56 12.85 -18.10
C THR A 262 -17.74 14.12 -17.88
N LEU A 263 -16.48 14.00 -17.45
CA LEU A 263 -15.55 15.11 -17.24
C LEU A 263 -14.16 14.76 -17.77
N LEU A 264 -13.92 15.01 -19.06
CA LEU A 264 -12.68 14.64 -19.75
C LEU A 264 -11.43 15.35 -19.18
N HIS A 265 -11.61 16.47 -18.50
CA HIS A 265 -10.54 17.22 -17.83
C HIS A 265 -10.20 16.69 -16.44
N ARG A 266 -10.84 15.62 -15.97
CA ARG A 266 -10.58 14.99 -14.67
C ARG A 266 -9.68 13.77 -14.84
N ALA A 267 -8.56 13.77 -14.13
CA ALA A 267 -7.52 12.73 -14.23
C ALA A 267 -7.81 11.50 -13.35
N GLU A 268 -8.61 11.65 -12.30
CA GLU A 268 -8.82 10.60 -11.30
C GLU A 268 -9.38 9.28 -11.86
N PRO A 269 -10.35 9.26 -12.79
CA PRO A 269 -10.84 7.99 -13.32
C PRO A 269 -9.80 7.28 -14.19
N LEU A 270 -8.95 8.01 -14.91
CA LEU A 270 -7.86 7.41 -15.71
C LEU A 270 -6.79 6.81 -14.81
N TYR A 271 -6.49 7.46 -13.68
CA TYR A 271 -5.63 6.91 -12.65
C TYR A 271 -6.20 5.57 -12.13
N GLN A 272 -7.48 5.54 -11.76
CA GLN A 272 -8.11 4.29 -11.28
C GLN A 272 -8.17 3.20 -12.37
N LEU A 273 -8.47 3.56 -13.62
CA LEU A 273 -8.43 2.62 -14.75
C LEU A 273 -7.06 1.98 -14.90
N ALA A 274 -5.98 2.77 -14.77
CA ALA A 274 -4.63 2.22 -14.84
C ALA A 274 -4.38 1.15 -13.76
N HIS A 275 -4.86 1.37 -12.53
CA HIS A 275 -4.77 0.38 -11.46
C HIS A 275 -5.55 -0.89 -11.77
N VAL A 276 -6.80 -0.77 -12.21
CA VAL A 276 -7.64 -1.93 -12.55
C VAL A 276 -7.01 -2.75 -13.68
N TYR A 277 -6.45 -2.10 -14.69
CA TYR A 277 -5.74 -2.79 -15.76
C TYR A 277 -4.45 -3.46 -15.28
N LEU A 278 -3.72 -2.86 -14.33
CA LEU A 278 -2.54 -3.48 -13.72
C LEU A 278 -2.88 -4.72 -12.89
N GLU A 279 -4.00 -4.71 -12.16
CA GLU A 279 -4.51 -5.86 -11.42
C GLU A 279 -4.86 -7.02 -12.37
N GLN A 280 -5.24 -6.71 -13.61
CA GLN A 280 -5.53 -7.68 -14.68
C GLN A 280 -4.29 -8.08 -15.50
N ASP A 281 -3.10 -7.60 -15.14
CA ASP A 281 -1.86 -7.75 -15.93
C ASP A 281 -1.93 -7.19 -17.37
N ASN A 282 -2.90 -6.30 -17.64
CA ASN A 282 -3.04 -5.61 -18.92
C ASN A 282 -2.22 -4.31 -18.89
N ILE A 283 -0.90 -4.46 -19.02
CA ILE A 283 0.06 -3.37 -18.85
C ILE A 283 -0.08 -2.31 -19.96
N ASP A 284 -0.43 -2.70 -21.18
CA ASP A 284 -0.58 -1.78 -22.31
C ASP A 284 -1.73 -0.79 -22.09
N GLU A 285 -2.89 -1.26 -21.66
CA GLU A 285 -4.03 -0.37 -21.34
C GLU A 285 -3.76 0.48 -20.09
N ALA A 286 -3.08 -0.08 -19.09
CA ALA A 286 -2.65 0.69 -17.93
C ALA A 286 -1.72 1.85 -18.32
N LEU A 287 -0.74 1.58 -19.19
CA LEU A 287 0.21 2.57 -19.69
C LEU A 287 -0.49 3.68 -20.49
N LYS A 288 -1.45 3.32 -21.36
CA LYS A 288 -2.27 4.30 -22.10
C LYS A 288 -3.04 5.22 -21.14
N CYS A 289 -3.72 4.63 -20.15
CA CYS A 289 -4.52 5.37 -19.17
C CYS A 289 -3.65 6.33 -18.34
N ILE A 290 -2.52 5.84 -17.80
CA ILE A 290 -1.67 6.67 -16.94
C ILE A 290 -0.95 7.78 -17.72
N LYS A 291 -0.51 7.52 -18.96
CA LYS A 291 0.08 8.55 -19.83
C LYS A 291 -0.92 9.65 -20.15
N LEU A 292 -2.17 9.30 -20.40
CA LEU A 292 -3.23 10.28 -20.62
C LEU A 292 -3.53 11.07 -19.33
N CYS A 293 -3.56 10.40 -18.18
CA CYS A 293 -3.70 11.01 -16.85
C CYS A 293 -2.61 12.09 -16.59
N CYS A 294 -1.35 11.80 -16.97
CA CYS A 294 -0.24 12.75 -16.84
C CYS A 294 -0.34 14.00 -17.74
N LYS A 295 -1.12 13.94 -18.84
CA LYS A 295 -1.33 15.09 -19.75
C LYS A 295 -2.40 16.06 -19.26
N ILE A 296 -3.28 15.64 -18.35
CA ILE A 296 -4.38 16.48 -17.85
C ILE A 296 -3.83 17.51 -16.84
N LYS A 297 -4.15 18.80 -17.01
CA LYS A 297 -3.70 19.83 -16.06
C LYS A 297 -4.50 19.78 -14.76
N GLU A 298 -3.86 20.07 -13.63
CA GLU A 298 -4.57 20.23 -12.35
C GLU A 298 -5.57 21.38 -12.48
N PRO A 299 -6.86 21.17 -12.13
CA PRO A 299 -7.83 22.26 -12.09
C PRO A 299 -7.36 23.37 -11.14
N VAL A 300 -7.28 24.59 -11.69
CA VAL A 300 -6.88 25.79 -10.93
C VAL A 300 -7.90 26.08 -9.84
N LYS A 301 -9.19 26.04 -10.20
CA LYS A 301 -10.29 26.21 -9.26
C LYS A 301 -10.55 24.88 -8.54
N PRO A 302 -10.87 24.90 -7.24
CA PRO A 302 -11.41 23.70 -6.58
C PRO A 302 -12.63 23.22 -7.35
N GLU A 303 -12.76 21.91 -7.52
CA GLU A 303 -13.93 21.29 -8.16
C GLU A 303 -14.52 20.24 -7.23
N PHE A 304 -15.77 19.86 -7.48
CA PHE A 304 -16.46 18.84 -6.72
C PHE A 304 -15.64 17.53 -6.65
N LEU A 305 -15.32 17.09 -5.43
CA LEU A 305 -14.53 15.88 -5.12
C LEU A 305 -13.16 15.83 -5.83
N LEU A 306 -12.47 16.96 -5.99
CA LEU A 306 -11.14 16.99 -6.60
C LEU A 306 -10.08 16.35 -5.69
N ASN A 307 -9.41 15.30 -6.17
CA ASN A 307 -8.27 14.72 -5.45
C ASN A 307 -6.94 15.26 -6.00
N ARG A 308 -6.41 16.31 -5.35
CA ARG A 308 -5.16 16.96 -5.77
C ARG A 308 -3.93 16.05 -5.70
N SER A 309 -3.92 15.04 -4.81
CA SER A 309 -2.79 14.11 -4.69
C SER A 309 -2.56 13.30 -5.98
N THR A 310 -3.63 12.98 -6.72
CA THR A 310 -3.55 12.32 -8.02
C THR A 310 -2.75 13.16 -9.03
N TYR A 311 -2.99 14.47 -9.05
CA TYR A 311 -2.33 15.39 -10.00
C TYR A 311 -0.89 15.71 -9.62
N ARG A 312 -0.64 15.85 -8.32
CA ARG A 312 0.67 16.26 -7.81
C ARG A 312 1.65 15.10 -7.76
N PHE A 313 1.21 13.93 -7.29
CA PHE A 313 2.09 12.82 -6.97
C PHE A 313 1.72 11.52 -7.70
N TYR A 314 0.56 10.94 -7.40
CA TYR A 314 0.30 9.52 -7.70
C TYR A 314 0.37 9.16 -9.19
N ARG A 315 -0.09 10.02 -10.09
CA ARG A 315 -0.03 9.72 -11.53
C ARG A 315 1.41 9.57 -12.05
N TRP A 316 2.35 10.35 -11.51
CA TRP A 316 3.75 10.30 -11.89
C TRP A 316 4.45 9.09 -11.25
N PHE A 317 4.16 8.85 -9.98
CA PHE A 317 4.65 7.67 -9.28
C PHE A 317 4.26 6.36 -9.98
N TRP A 318 2.99 6.23 -10.35
CA TRP A 318 2.51 5.03 -11.05
C TRP A 318 2.94 4.95 -12.51
N LEU A 319 3.10 6.08 -13.20
CA LEU A 319 3.75 6.10 -14.52
C LEU A 319 5.18 5.53 -14.41
N GLY A 320 5.92 5.91 -13.37
CA GLY A 320 7.24 5.36 -13.08
C GLY A 320 7.21 3.85 -12.84
N ILE A 321 6.28 3.36 -12.01
CA ILE A 321 6.13 1.92 -11.73
C ILE A 321 5.85 1.13 -13.00
N ILE A 322 4.95 1.64 -13.85
CA ILE A 322 4.58 0.95 -15.10
C ILE A 322 5.78 0.91 -16.05
N HIS A 323 6.47 2.03 -16.24
CA HIS A 323 7.68 2.10 -17.08
C HIS A 323 8.80 1.18 -16.56
N ALA A 324 9.00 1.11 -15.25
CA ALA A 324 9.95 0.18 -14.65
C ALA A 324 9.57 -1.29 -14.95
N ARG A 325 8.28 -1.64 -14.86
CA ARG A 325 7.76 -3.00 -15.10
C ARG A 325 7.91 -3.46 -16.54
N ILE A 326 7.80 -2.56 -17.52
CA ILE A 326 7.97 -2.89 -18.96
C ILE A 326 9.40 -2.76 -19.46
N GLY A 327 10.31 -2.31 -18.59
CA GLY A 327 11.73 -2.17 -18.90
C GLY A 327 12.16 -0.90 -19.61
N ASN A 328 11.49 0.20 -19.28
CA ASN A 328 11.79 1.55 -19.75
C ASN A 328 12.31 2.42 -18.60
N PRO A 329 13.57 2.23 -18.16
CA PRO A 329 14.11 2.88 -16.97
C PRO A 329 14.28 4.39 -17.10
N ALA A 330 14.62 4.90 -18.28
CA ALA A 330 14.81 6.33 -18.49
C ALA A 330 13.48 7.09 -18.25
N GLU A 331 12.38 6.56 -18.79
CA GLU A 331 11.04 7.09 -18.59
C GLU A 331 10.54 6.85 -17.17
N ALA A 332 10.92 5.74 -16.54
CA ALA A 332 10.59 5.49 -15.14
C ALA A 332 11.25 6.53 -14.22
N LEU A 333 12.54 6.76 -14.38
CA LEU A 333 13.32 7.74 -13.61
C LEU A 333 12.79 9.16 -13.84
N ALA A 334 12.54 9.56 -15.10
CA ALA A 334 11.96 10.86 -15.41
C ALA A 334 10.59 11.05 -14.73
N ALA A 335 9.74 10.02 -14.70
CA ALA A 335 8.46 10.08 -14.00
C ALA A 335 8.64 10.17 -12.47
N TYR A 336 9.61 9.45 -11.90
CA TYR A 336 9.92 9.52 -10.47
C TYR A 336 10.51 10.85 -10.04
N GLU A 337 11.39 11.47 -10.82
CA GLU A 337 11.91 12.82 -10.53
C GLU A 337 10.78 13.83 -10.40
N VAL A 338 9.81 13.76 -11.32
CA VAL A 338 8.61 14.60 -11.29
C VAL A 338 7.72 14.30 -10.08
N ALA A 339 7.60 13.04 -9.67
CA ALA A 339 6.87 12.66 -8.46
C ALA A 339 7.58 13.17 -7.20
N LEU A 340 8.90 13.06 -7.14
CA LEU A 340 9.73 13.47 -6.00
C LEU A 340 9.69 14.99 -5.81
N SER A 341 9.78 15.76 -6.90
CA SER A 341 9.71 17.23 -6.84
C SER A 341 8.36 17.77 -6.37
N ARG A 342 7.34 16.91 -6.29
CA ARG A 342 5.96 17.23 -5.90
C ARG A 342 5.47 16.48 -4.66
N ALA A 343 6.32 15.65 -4.06
CA ALA A 343 6.01 14.90 -2.85
C ALA A 343 5.84 15.85 -1.67
N ILE A 344 4.74 15.71 -0.94
CA ILE A 344 4.41 16.58 0.21
C ILE A 344 4.89 15.91 1.49
N THR A 345 4.74 14.59 1.60
CA THR A 345 5.08 13.82 2.80
C THR A 345 6.42 13.10 2.69
N ASP A 346 7.07 12.84 3.84
CA ASP A 346 8.31 12.04 3.86
C ASP A 346 8.09 10.62 3.36
N ARG A 347 6.92 10.04 3.64
CA ARG A 347 6.53 8.73 3.13
C ARG A 347 6.47 8.68 1.60
N GLU A 348 5.93 9.72 0.96
CA GLU A 348 5.92 9.82 -0.50
C GLU A 348 7.34 9.93 -1.06
N ARG A 349 8.20 10.76 -0.44
CA ARG A 349 9.62 10.89 -0.83
C ARG A 349 10.36 9.56 -0.74
N GLU A 350 10.20 8.86 0.39
CA GLU A 350 10.80 7.55 0.64
C GLU A 350 10.34 6.51 -0.40
N GLN A 351 9.03 6.45 -0.67
CA GLN A 351 8.49 5.53 -1.68
C GLN A 351 9.07 5.76 -3.08
N VAL A 352 9.21 7.02 -3.50
CA VAL A 352 9.81 7.35 -4.79
C VAL A 352 11.29 6.96 -4.81
N GLN A 353 12.04 7.31 -3.76
CA GLN A 353 13.47 7.02 -3.65
C GLN A 353 13.76 5.51 -3.70
N VAL A 354 12.94 4.70 -3.02
CA VAL A 354 13.02 3.23 -3.10
C VAL A 354 12.86 2.75 -4.56
N ASN A 355 11.91 3.30 -5.30
CA ASN A 355 11.65 2.87 -6.68
C ASN A 355 12.68 3.43 -7.69
N ILE A 356 13.25 4.62 -7.45
CA ILE A 356 14.43 5.12 -8.17
C ILE A 356 15.60 4.17 -7.95
N GLY A 357 15.87 3.79 -6.70
CA GLY A 357 16.89 2.80 -6.35
C GLY A 357 16.69 1.48 -7.10
N ARG A 358 15.44 1.00 -7.19
CA ARG A 358 15.07 -0.20 -7.97
C ARG A 358 15.27 -0.03 -9.48
N CYS A 359 14.96 1.13 -10.05
CA CYS A 359 15.22 1.35 -11.49
C CYS A 359 16.71 1.32 -11.81
N HIS A 360 17.52 1.93 -10.95
CA HIS A 360 18.98 1.87 -11.06
C HIS A 360 19.53 0.45 -10.83
N SER A 361 18.84 -0.40 -10.07
CA SER A 361 19.25 -1.80 -9.86
C SER A 361 18.79 -2.75 -10.98
N ILE A 362 17.60 -2.52 -11.57
CA ILE A 362 17.02 -3.39 -12.62
C ILE A 362 17.57 -3.03 -14.01
N PHE A 363 17.81 -1.74 -14.28
CA PHE A 363 18.39 -1.27 -15.53
C PHE A 363 19.53 -0.29 -15.22
N PRO A 364 20.70 -0.80 -14.85
CA PRO A 364 21.88 0.05 -14.79
C PRO A 364 22.06 0.69 -16.16
N THR A 365 22.30 2.01 -16.20
CA THR A 365 22.95 2.64 -17.37
C THR A 365 24.16 1.76 -17.69
N PRO A 366 24.40 1.35 -18.95
CA PRO A 366 25.38 0.31 -19.24
C PRO A 366 26.77 0.75 -18.80
N ALA A 367 27.16 0.29 -17.61
CA ALA A 367 28.54 0.14 -17.22
C ALA A 367 29.00 -1.23 -17.75
N PRO A 368 30.23 -1.34 -18.27
CA PRO A 368 30.70 -2.56 -18.91
C PRO A 368 30.53 -3.77 -17.99
N LEU A 369 30.16 -4.90 -18.59
CA LEU A 369 30.10 -6.21 -17.93
C LEU A 369 31.39 -6.41 -17.13
N LEU A 370 31.25 -6.58 -15.81
CA LEU A 370 32.37 -6.89 -14.92
C LEU A 370 32.85 -8.31 -15.20
N THR A 371 33.92 -8.42 -15.99
CA THR A 371 34.82 -9.57 -15.98
C THR A 371 35.73 -9.48 -14.75
N ASN A 372 35.97 -10.64 -14.14
CA ASN A 372 37.06 -10.98 -13.21
C ASN A 372 37.47 -9.96 -12.11
N PRO A 373 37.35 -10.26 -10.80
CA PRO A 373 37.80 -9.40 -9.69
C PRO A 373 39.27 -8.94 -9.74
N LEU A 374 40.10 -9.61 -10.56
CA LEU A 374 41.49 -9.24 -10.82
C LEU A 374 41.66 -8.02 -11.74
N GLU A 375 40.59 -7.54 -12.40
CA GLU A 375 40.60 -6.40 -13.33
C GLU A 375 40.04 -5.09 -12.72
N LEU A 376 39.65 -5.10 -11.45
CA LEU A 376 39.12 -3.91 -10.78
C LEU A 376 40.21 -2.84 -10.58
N PRO A 377 39.90 -1.54 -10.75
CA PRO A 377 40.88 -0.48 -10.58
C PRO A 377 41.45 -0.49 -9.15
N ARG A 378 42.78 -0.56 -9.06
CA ARG A 378 43.52 -0.52 -7.80
C ARG A 378 44.23 0.81 -7.65
N SER A 379 44.26 1.30 -6.43
CA SER A 379 45.04 2.49 -6.09
C SER A 379 45.76 2.23 -4.77
N GLY A 380 46.95 1.63 -4.86
CA GLY A 380 47.67 1.04 -3.73
C GLY A 380 47.02 -0.27 -3.27
N ASN A 381 46.89 -0.45 -1.95
CA ASN A 381 46.25 -1.62 -1.34
C ASN A 381 44.70 -1.60 -1.37
N TRP A 382 44.10 -0.70 -2.15
CA TRP A 382 42.66 -0.45 -2.16
C TRP A 382 42.05 -0.76 -3.53
N ILE A 383 40.99 -1.57 -3.52
CA ILE A 383 40.11 -1.89 -4.64
C ILE A 383 38.97 -0.87 -4.65
N SER A 384 38.79 -0.15 -5.76
CA SER A 384 37.73 0.85 -5.88
C SER A 384 36.51 0.30 -6.60
N ILE A 385 35.32 0.58 -6.07
CA ILE A 385 34.04 0.17 -6.62
C ILE A 385 33.16 1.40 -6.72
N ALA A 386 33.04 1.91 -7.95
CA ALA A 386 32.31 3.14 -8.23
C ALA A 386 30.82 2.98 -7.95
N CYS A 387 30.22 4.06 -7.45
CA CYS A 387 28.78 4.19 -7.22
C CYS A 387 28.16 3.11 -6.32
N ARG A 388 28.93 2.60 -5.37
CA ARG A 388 28.53 1.55 -4.44
C ARG A 388 28.89 1.92 -3.02
N ASP A 389 28.10 1.43 -2.08
CA ASP A 389 28.47 1.35 -0.68
C ASP A 389 27.96 0.03 -0.09
N SER A 390 28.57 -0.39 1.02
CA SER A 390 28.15 -1.58 1.75
C SER A 390 27.26 -1.17 2.92
N TRP A 391 26.20 -1.94 3.17
CA TRP A 391 25.41 -1.81 4.40
C TRP A 391 26.28 -1.96 5.66
N GLY A 392 25.77 -1.56 6.81
CA GLY A 392 26.47 -1.71 8.10
C GLY A 392 26.76 -0.40 8.82
N ALA A 393 27.04 -0.53 10.11
CA ALA A 393 27.44 0.59 10.95
C ALA A 393 28.85 1.06 10.57
N ASP A 394 28.99 2.36 10.37
CA ASP A 394 30.29 2.99 10.18
C ASP A 394 31.02 3.05 11.52
N ILE A 395 32.29 2.65 11.53
CA ILE A 395 33.13 2.69 12.74
C ILE A 395 33.68 4.10 13.00
N ALA A 396 33.71 4.94 11.97
CA ALA A 396 34.07 6.34 12.05
C ALA A 396 33.50 7.10 10.85
N GLN A 397 33.26 8.40 11.03
CA GLN A 397 32.81 9.29 9.96
C GLN A 397 33.48 10.65 10.08
N ILE A 398 34.12 11.12 9.00
CA ILE A 398 34.84 12.41 8.99
C ILE A 398 34.34 13.37 7.91
N GLY A 399 33.29 12.97 7.17
CA GLY A 399 32.77 13.70 6.03
C GLY A 399 33.66 13.64 4.78
N PRO A 400 33.23 14.21 3.65
CA PRO A 400 33.96 14.13 2.39
C PRO A 400 35.34 14.80 2.49
N GLN A 401 36.39 14.09 2.07
CA GLN A 401 37.77 14.57 2.04
C GLN A 401 38.44 14.15 0.72
N SER A 402 39.67 14.60 0.49
CA SER A 402 40.48 14.09 -0.62
C SER A 402 40.69 12.57 -0.48
N LEU A 403 40.82 11.85 -1.58
CA LEU A 403 41.02 10.40 -1.56
C LEU A 403 42.29 10.00 -0.80
N GLU A 404 43.36 10.79 -0.90
CA GLU A 404 44.62 10.57 -0.17
C GLU A 404 44.42 10.72 1.34
N THR A 405 43.67 11.74 1.77
CA THR A 405 43.29 11.94 3.17
C THR A 405 42.44 10.79 3.69
N LEU A 406 41.44 10.34 2.92
CA LEU A 406 40.59 9.22 3.31
C LEU A 406 41.38 7.92 3.47
N LYS A 407 42.31 7.62 2.54
CA LYS A 407 43.18 6.45 2.66
C LYS A 407 44.10 6.52 3.87
N PHE A 408 44.72 7.68 4.10
CA PHE A 408 45.58 7.89 5.26
C PHE A 408 44.80 7.65 6.56
N VAL A 409 43.59 8.21 6.68
CA VAL A 409 42.75 8.00 7.87
C VAL A 409 42.29 6.54 8.00
N ALA A 410 41.92 5.88 6.91
CA ALA A 410 41.55 4.47 6.92
C ALA A 410 42.68 3.57 7.46
N GLU A 411 43.94 3.89 7.15
CA GLU A 411 45.11 3.14 7.65
C GLU A 411 45.40 3.37 9.14
N GLN A 412 44.96 4.51 9.70
CA GLN A 412 45.12 4.81 11.12
C GLN A 412 43.99 4.26 11.99
N ILE A 413 42.82 3.94 11.42
CA ILE A 413 41.67 3.41 12.18
C ILE A 413 41.85 1.89 12.38
N PRO A 414 42.00 1.42 13.63
CA PRO A 414 42.17 -0.01 13.90
C PRO A 414 41.00 -0.84 13.37
N GLY A 415 41.30 -1.85 12.56
CA GLY A 415 40.29 -2.77 12.01
C GLY A 415 39.49 -2.21 10.82
N CYS A 416 39.83 -1.03 10.29
CA CYS A 416 39.20 -0.52 9.08
C CYS A 416 39.59 -1.36 7.85
N ILE A 417 38.59 -1.88 7.14
CA ILE A 417 38.76 -2.69 5.93
C ILE A 417 38.13 -2.05 4.68
N ALA A 418 37.27 -1.03 4.84
CA ALA A 418 36.69 -0.28 3.74
C ALA A 418 36.31 1.14 4.14
N PHE A 419 36.20 2.03 3.16
CA PHE A 419 35.66 3.38 3.34
C PHE A 419 35.00 3.88 2.06
N ASN A 420 34.09 4.85 2.16
CA ASN A 420 33.46 5.46 1.00
C ASN A 420 33.93 6.92 0.80
N THR A 421 33.70 7.50 -0.38
CA THR A 421 34.11 8.90 -0.67
C THR A 421 33.33 9.98 0.09
N ALA A 422 32.28 9.62 0.85
CA ALA A 422 31.63 10.53 1.80
C ALA A 422 32.33 10.56 3.17
N GLY A 423 33.40 9.78 3.34
CA GLY A 423 34.22 9.76 4.56
C GLY A 423 33.66 8.89 5.68
N SER A 424 32.90 7.85 5.33
CA SER A 424 32.48 6.78 6.23
C SER A 424 33.46 5.61 6.17
N PHE A 425 33.91 5.12 7.32
CA PHE A 425 34.86 4.01 7.46
C PHE A 425 34.20 2.79 8.07
N LYS A 426 34.63 1.59 7.67
CA LYS A 426 33.97 0.32 8.01
C LYS A 426 34.99 -0.75 8.39
N ASN A 427 34.68 -1.54 9.42
CA ASN A 427 35.43 -2.76 9.78
C ASN A 427 34.83 -4.04 9.18
N HIS A 428 33.75 -3.90 8.42
CA HIS A 428 33.08 -5.01 7.75
C HIS A 428 32.53 -4.53 6.39
N VAL A 429 32.52 -5.42 5.40
CA VAL A 429 31.87 -5.21 4.11
C VAL A 429 30.99 -6.42 3.86
N TYR A 430 29.70 -6.18 3.70
CA TYR A 430 28.71 -7.22 3.45
C TYR A 430 28.91 -7.84 2.06
N PRO A 431 28.32 -9.01 1.77
CA PRO A 431 28.34 -9.58 0.43
C PRO A 431 27.80 -8.60 -0.62
N SER A 432 28.29 -8.71 -1.86
CA SER A 432 27.89 -7.77 -2.94
C SER A 432 26.38 -7.73 -3.23
N SER A 433 25.65 -8.80 -2.89
CA SER A 433 24.18 -8.85 -2.92
C SER A 433 23.49 -7.89 -1.95
N GLU A 434 24.20 -7.42 -0.92
CA GLU A 434 23.73 -6.48 0.09
C GLU A 434 24.32 -5.07 -0.09
N TRP A 435 24.99 -4.80 -1.22
CA TRP A 435 25.50 -3.46 -1.50
C TRP A 435 24.40 -2.56 -2.03
N VAL A 436 24.49 -1.28 -1.67
CA VAL A 436 23.60 -0.24 -2.19
C VAL A 436 24.27 0.54 -3.28
N SER A 437 23.48 0.96 -4.26
CA SER A 437 23.84 2.05 -5.16
C SER A 437 24.05 3.31 -4.31
N SER A 438 25.21 3.93 -4.44
CA SER A 438 25.56 5.17 -3.76
C SER A 438 26.14 6.17 -4.75
N GLN A 439 26.09 7.47 -4.45
CA GLN A 439 26.89 8.46 -5.20
C GLN A 439 28.37 8.42 -4.81
N THR A 440 28.72 7.62 -3.80
CA THR A 440 30.09 7.44 -3.32
C THR A 440 30.78 6.26 -4.01
N THR A 441 32.11 6.30 -4.06
CA THR A 441 32.93 5.15 -4.44
C THR A 441 33.36 4.43 -3.17
N LEU A 442 33.09 3.13 -3.09
CA LEU A 442 33.57 2.27 -2.01
C LEU A 442 34.99 1.82 -2.31
N TYR A 443 35.90 2.04 -1.36
CA TYR A 443 37.27 1.56 -1.40
C TYR A 443 37.42 0.47 -0.35
N ILE A 444 37.89 -0.69 -0.78
CA ILE A 444 38.03 -1.88 0.05
C ILE A 444 39.49 -2.29 0.04
N ARG A 445 40.04 -2.64 1.21
CA ARG A 445 41.38 -3.26 1.24
C ARG A 445 41.41 -4.54 0.40
N ALA A 446 42.47 -4.70 -0.40
CA ALA A 446 42.62 -5.82 -1.31
C ALA A 446 42.78 -7.18 -0.60
N ASP A 447 43.16 -7.18 0.68
CA ASP A 447 43.25 -8.35 1.55
C ASP A 447 41.99 -8.56 2.41
N ALA A 448 40.94 -7.77 2.22
CA ALA A 448 39.68 -7.92 2.94
C ALA A 448 38.96 -9.21 2.50
N PRO A 449 38.36 -9.98 3.43
CA PRO A 449 37.69 -11.24 3.13
C PRO A 449 36.30 -11.02 2.51
N ILE A 450 36.25 -10.52 1.26
CA ILE A 450 35.00 -10.25 0.52
C ILE A 450 34.80 -11.27 -0.59
N ARG A 451 33.58 -11.82 -0.66
CA ARG A 451 33.16 -12.76 -1.70
C ARG A 451 32.31 -12.03 -2.75
N ILE A 452 32.84 -11.94 -3.97
CA ILE A 452 32.12 -11.46 -5.16
C ILE A 452 31.79 -12.69 -6.00
N TYR A 453 30.50 -13.00 -6.12
CA TYR A 453 29.98 -14.21 -6.74
C TYR A 453 29.34 -13.87 -8.10
N PRO A 454 29.59 -14.64 -9.18
CA PRO A 454 28.97 -14.40 -10.49
C PRO A 454 27.46 -14.69 -10.47
N ASP A 455 26.68 -13.96 -11.28
CA ASP A 455 25.20 -14.07 -11.34
C ASP A 455 24.70 -15.48 -11.73
N ILE A 456 25.46 -16.20 -12.57
CA ILE A 456 25.13 -17.54 -13.05
C ILE A 456 26.41 -18.37 -13.13
N ILE A 457 26.35 -19.59 -12.61
CA ILE A 457 27.39 -20.62 -12.73
C ILE A 457 26.79 -21.80 -13.51
N GLN A 458 27.35 -22.09 -14.67
CA GLN A 458 27.03 -23.32 -15.41
C GLN A 458 27.80 -24.49 -14.80
N LEU A 459 27.10 -25.58 -14.46
CA LEU A 459 27.74 -26.84 -14.07
C LEU A 459 27.87 -27.72 -15.32
N ASN A 460 29.10 -28.13 -15.66
CA ASN A 460 29.34 -28.94 -16.85
C ASN A 460 28.97 -30.40 -16.59
N HIS A 461 28.53 -31.14 -17.62
CA HIS A 461 28.30 -32.59 -17.50
C HIS A 461 29.54 -33.38 -17.06
N SER A 462 30.76 -32.86 -17.30
CA SER A 462 32.01 -33.41 -16.79
C SER A 462 32.20 -33.26 -15.28
N ASP A 463 31.50 -32.31 -14.63
CA ASP A 463 31.50 -32.12 -13.17
C ASP A 463 30.56 -33.12 -12.46
N VAL A 464 29.77 -33.87 -13.24
CA VAL A 464 28.72 -34.81 -12.77
C VAL A 464 29.24 -36.25 -12.65
N SER A 465 30.54 -36.51 -12.88
CA SER A 465 31.13 -37.86 -12.82
C SER A 465 31.38 -38.39 -11.40
N ILE A 466 30.62 -37.92 -10.40
CA ILE A 466 30.75 -38.35 -9.01
C ILE A 466 29.60 -39.31 -8.70
N ASP A 467 29.89 -40.60 -8.77
CA ASP A 467 28.91 -41.69 -8.62
C ASP A 467 28.36 -41.87 -7.19
N SER A 468 28.64 -40.96 -6.26
CA SER A 468 28.04 -41.02 -4.92
C SER A 468 27.87 -39.63 -4.31
N PRO A 469 26.63 -39.24 -3.91
CA PRO A 469 26.44 -38.04 -3.12
C PRO A 469 27.23 -38.16 -1.80
N PRO A 470 27.71 -37.05 -1.22
CA PRO A 470 28.38 -37.10 0.07
C PRO A 470 27.45 -37.72 1.12
N ASP A 471 27.97 -38.67 1.90
CA ASP A 471 27.26 -39.25 3.05
C ASP A 471 27.08 -38.14 4.10
N MET A 472 25.92 -37.48 4.03
CA MET A 472 25.60 -36.29 4.79
C MET A 472 24.20 -36.44 5.40
N PRO A 473 23.99 -36.03 6.67
CA PRO A 473 22.67 -36.03 7.27
C PRO A 473 21.68 -35.13 6.52
N ILE A 474 20.47 -35.64 6.35
CA ILE A 474 19.33 -34.89 5.81
C ILE A 474 18.42 -34.55 6.98
N TYR A 475 18.29 -33.27 7.28
CA TYR A 475 17.47 -32.75 8.37
C TYR A 475 16.07 -32.48 7.83
N VAL A 476 15.11 -33.32 8.24
CA VAL A 476 13.75 -33.30 7.73
C VAL A 476 12.84 -32.61 8.75
N ILE A 477 12.30 -31.45 8.40
CA ILE A 477 11.26 -30.77 9.19
C ILE A 477 9.94 -31.48 8.92
N ASN A 478 9.37 -32.11 9.93
CA ASN A 478 8.16 -32.91 9.80
C ASN A 478 7.13 -32.54 10.85
N LEU A 479 5.87 -32.39 10.42
CA LEU A 479 4.75 -32.22 11.33
C LEU A 479 4.52 -33.54 12.08
N PRO A 480 4.49 -33.56 13.43
CA PRO A 480 4.43 -34.80 14.21
C PRO A 480 3.20 -35.68 13.89
N GLN A 481 2.09 -35.06 13.50
CA GLN A 481 0.85 -35.74 13.09
C GLN A 481 0.87 -36.29 11.66
N ARG A 482 1.92 -36.03 10.86
CA ARG A 482 2.03 -36.42 9.44
C ARG A 482 2.95 -37.62 9.26
N THR A 483 2.53 -38.76 9.78
CA THR A 483 3.22 -40.05 9.62
C THR A 483 3.26 -40.48 8.15
N ASP A 484 2.23 -40.16 7.38
CA ASP A 484 2.13 -40.38 5.94
C ASP A 484 3.25 -39.66 5.16
N ARG A 485 3.52 -38.39 5.48
CA ARG A 485 4.60 -37.60 4.87
C ARG A 485 5.97 -38.13 5.28
N LYS A 486 6.13 -38.51 6.55
CA LYS A 486 7.36 -39.13 7.06
C LYS A 486 7.72 -40.40 6.29
N GLU A 487 6.76 -41.30 6.10
CA GLU A 487 6.94 -42.52 5.30
C GLU A 487 7.24 -42.21 3.83
N ALA A 488 6.64 -41.17 3.26
CA ALA A 488 6.93 -40.73 1.90
C ALA A 488 8.38 -40.22 1.76
N ILE A 489 8.87 -39.41 2.70
CA ILE A 489 10.26 -38.93 2.72
C ILE A 489 11.24 -40.11 2.86
N GLN A 490 10.96 -41.07 3.75
CA GLN A 490 11.80 -42.27 3.91
C GLN A 490 11.89 -43.12 2.64
N ARG A 491 10.85 -43.10 1.79
CA ARG A 491 10.86 -43.77 0.48
C ARG A 491 11.59 -42.96 -0.59
N ARG A 492 11.47 -41.63 -0.57
CA ARG A 492 11.99 -40.71 -1.60
C ARG A 492 13.48 -40.40 -1.44
N TYR A 493 13.95 -40.27 -0.21
CA TYR A 493 15.33 -39.92 0.11
C TYR A 493 16.06 -41.12 0.69
N ARG A 494 17.26 -41.41 0.15
CA ARG A 494 18.19 -42.41 0.68
C ARG A 494 19.26 -41.70 1.50
N GLY A 495 19.64 -42.26 2.66
CA GLY A 495 20.71 -41.73 3.51
C GLY A 495 20.29 -41.60 4.97
N ASN A 496 21.12 -40.92 5.76
CA ASN A 496 20.86 -40.67 7.18
C ASN A 496 19.82 -39.54 7.36
N LEU A 497 18.57 -39.91 7.61
CA LEU A 497 17.46 -38.97 7.84
C LEU A 497 17.34 -38.62 9.32
N VAL A 498 17.50 -37.33 9.64
CA VAL A 498 17.31 -36.78 10.99
C VAL A 498 16.00 -36.00 11.00
N PHE A 499 14.95 -36.61 11.56
CA PHE A 499 13.64 -35.97 11.67
C PHE A 499 13.62 -34.94 12.82
N ILE A 500 13.18 -33.73 12.49
CA ILE A 500 12.98 -32.62 13.40
C ILE A 500 11.49 -32.32 13.43
N GLU A 501 10.91 -32.40 14.62
CA GLU A 501 9.51 -32.04 14.84
C GLU A 501 9.30 -30.55 14.55
N ALA A 502 8.45 -30.26 13.57
CA ALA A 502 8.05 -28.90 13.22
C ALA A 502 7.29 -28.24 14.38
N GLU A 503 7.58 -26.97 14.63
CA GLU A 503 6.85 -26.18 15.60
C GLU A 503 5.45 -25.85 15.08
N THR A 504 4.50 -25.72 16.01
CA THR A 504 3.14 -25.28 15.68
C THR A 504 2.94 -23.82 16.09
N PRO A 505 1.94 -23.12 15.52
CA PRO A 505 1.51 -21.81 15.97
C PRO A 505 1.32 -21.69 17.49
N ALA A 506 0.90 -22.77 18.17
CA ALA A 506 0.62 -22.78 19.60
C ALA A 506 1.86 -22.99 20.49
N SER A 507 3.03 -23.31 19.92
CA SER A 507 4.23 -23.58 20.72
C SER A 507 4.70 -22.32 21.46
N ALA A 508 5.16 -22.48 22.70
CA ALA A 508 5.70 -21.37 23.51
C ALA A 508 6.88 -20.67 22.81
N TRP A 509 7.63 -21.41 22.00
CA TRP A 509 8.74 -20.86 21.22
C TRP A 509 8.26 -19.93 20.11
N VAL A 510 7.23 -20.31 19.33
CA VAL A 510 6.62 -19.44 18.31
C VAL A 510 5.93 -18.23 18.96
N GLN A 511 5.24 -18.43 20.08
CA GLN A 511 4.58 -17.36 20.83
C GLN A 511 5.58 -16.30 21.34
N ASN A 512 6.78 -16.69 21.79
CA ASN A 512 7.82 -15.74 22.22
C ASN A 512 8.37 -14.87 21.08
N TYR A 513 8.38 -15.37 19.84
CA TYR A 513 8.75 -14.58 18.66
C TYR A 513 7.61 -13.64 18.23
N ALA A 514 6.35 -14.06 18.41
CA ALA A 514 5.17 -13.29 18.02
C ALA A 514 4.78 -12.19 19.02
N TRP A 515 4.90 -12.44 20.34
CA TRP A 515 4.57 -11.47 21.41
C TRP A 515 5.38 -10.17 21.29
N ASN A 516 6.64 -10.26 20.85
CA ASN A 516 7.49 -9.09 20.65
C ASN A 516 7.16 -8.31 19.35
N ALA A 517 6.35 -8.86 18.45
CA ALA A 517 5.83 -8.18 17.26
C ALA A 517 4.50 -7.43 17.51
N ASP A 518 3.79 -7.73 18.60
CA ASP A 518 2.49 -7.11 18.97
C ASP A 518 2.62 -5.68 19.54
N HIS A 519 3.82 -5.23 19.93
CA HIS A 519 4.07 -3.83 20.35
C HIS A 519 4.06 -2.83 19.19
N MET A 520 3.99 -3.30 17.95
CA MET A 520 3.81 -2.49 16.75
C MET A 520 2.37 -2.69 16.27
N ASN A 521 1.56 -1.63 16.25
CA ASN A 521 0.13 -1.57 15.88
C ASN A 521 -0.24 -2.10 14.46
N ILE A 522 0.59 -2.93 13.84
CA ILE A 522 0.47 -3.48 12.48
C ILE A 522 -0.39 -4.76 12.44
N TYR A 523 -0.66 -5.42 13.58
CA TYR A 523 -1.16 -6.82 13.57
C TYR A 523 -2.50 -7.11 14.29
N LYS A 524 -3.25 -6.11 14.75
CA LYS A 524 -4.58 -6.31 15.39
C LYS A 524 -5.66 -7.01 14.52
N ASN A 525 -5.39 -7.26 13.24
CA ASN A 525 -6.30 -7.95 12.30
C ASN A 525 -5.64 -9.15 11.57
N ALA A 526 -4.57 -9.74 12.10
CA ALA A 526 -3.87 -10.83 11.40
C ALA A 526 -4.71 -12.12 11.31
N LYS A 527 -5.06 -12.53 10.08
CA LYS A 527 -5.65 -13.83 9.75
C LYS A 527 -4.71 -14.99 10.13
N TYR A 528 -5.29 -16.17 10.43
CA TYR A 528 -4.64 -17.44 10.81
C TYR A 528 -3.36 -17.81 10.00
N ASN A 529 -3.30 -17.48 8.70
CA ASN A 529 -2.15 -17.80 7.83
C ASN A 529 -0.79 -17.26 8.33
N ARG A 530 -0.73 -16.12 9.03
CA ARG A 530 0.56 -15.54 9.44
C ARG A 530 1.25 -16.28 10.59
N TRP A 531 0.50 -16.98 11.42
CA TRP A 531 1.07 -17.78 12.50
C TRP A 531 1.74 -19.07 12.00
N ALA A 532 1.25 -19.61 10.88
CA ALA A 532 1.89 -20.74 10.20
C ALA A 532 3.25 -20.35 9.62
N GLU A 533 3.40 -19.12 9.11
CA GLU A 533 4.69 -18.60 8.60
C GLU A 533 5.73 -18.48 9.72
N PHE A 534 5.34 -18.00 10.92
CA PHE A 534 6.22 -17.99 12.09
C PHE A 534 6.60 -19.41 12.54
N ALA A 535 5.63 -20.32 12.55
CA ALA A 535 5.87 -21.71 12.92
C ALA A 535 6.87 -22.39 11.96
N CYS A 536 6.75 -22.15 10.65
CA CYS A 536 7.72 -22.58 9.65
C CYS A 536 9.11 -21.96 9.91
N PHE A 537 9.21 -20.63 10.07
CA PHE A 537 10.48 -19.94 10.35
C PHE A 537 11.21 -20.51 11.58
N VAL A 538 10.50 -20.69 12.71
CA VAL A 538 11.09 -21.26 13.93
C VAL A 538 11.50 -22.72 13.72
N SER A 539 10.73 -23.49 12.95
CA SER A 539 11.09 -24.87 12.59
C SER A 539 12.41 -24.94 11.82
N HIS A 540 12.67 -24.00 10.91
CA HIS A 540 13.95 -23.89 10.22
C HIS A 540 15.10 -23.51 11.16
N LEU A 541 14.89 -22.60 12.12
CA LEU A 541 15.90 -22.31 13.14
C LEU A 541 16.22 -23.54 14.00
N LYS A 542 15.21 -24.33 14.37
CA LYS A 542 15.37 -25.60 15.08
C LYS A 542 16.18 -26.62 14.26
N ALA A 543 15.94 -26.69 12.95
CA ALA A 543 16.72 -27.52 12.05
C ALA A 543 18.19 -27.08 11.97
N LEU A 544 18.45 -25.78 11.81
CA LEU A 544 19.81 -25.22 11.81
C LEU A 544 20.55 -25.47 13.13
N ARG A 545 19.88 -25.32 14.29
CA ARG A 545 20.46 -25.66 15.60
C ARG A 545 20.88 -27.12 15.67
N THR A 546 20.03 -28.01 15.18
CA THR A 546 20.30 -29.46 15.18
C THR A 546 21.46 -29.80 14.26
N PHE A 547 21.50 -29.19 13.07
CA PHE A 547 22.62 -29.30 12.14
C PHE A 547 23.94 -28.81 12.75
N VAL A 548 24.00 -27.61 13.31
CA VAL A 548 25.24 -27.05 13.87
C VAL A 548 25.83 -27.94 14.97
N LYS A 549 24.99 -28.65 15.75
CA LYS A 549 25.43 -29.60 16.78
C LYS A 549 26.14 -30.85 16.22
N SER A 550 25.81 -31.29 15.00
CA SER A 550 26.32 -32.55 14.41
C SER A 550 27.81 -32.58 14.05
N GLN A 551 28.51 -31.45 14.13
CA GLN A 551 29.90 -31.28 13.63
C GLN A 551 30.12 -31.45 12.11
N GLU A 552 29.10 -31.78 11.32
CA GLU A 552 29.18 -31.84 9.86
C GLU A 552 29.44 -30.48 9.17
N PRO A 553 30.26 -30.41 8.10
CA PRO A 553 30.58 -29.15 7.43
C PRO A 553 29.41 -28.55 6.64
N TYR A 554 28.47 -29.39 6.19
CA TYR A 554 27.29 -29.01 5.43
C TYR A 554 26.06 -29.77 5.93
N GLY A 555 24.88 -29.20 5.76
CA GLY A 555 23.61 -29.83 6.10
C GLY A 555 22.57 -29.62 5.00
N LEU A 556 21.89 -30.69 4.59
CA LEU A 556 20.73 -30.62 3.72
C LEU A 556 19.47 -30.51 4.59
N ILE A 557 18.76 -29.38 4.49
CA ILE A 557 17.50 -29.14 5.19
C ILE A 557 16.36 -29.31 4.19
N ILE A 558 15.35 -30.13 4.52
CA ILE A 558 14.14 -30.32 3.70
C ILE A 558 12.86 -30.32 4.55
N GLU A 559 11.75 -29.92 3.94
CA GLU A 559 10.40 -30.09 4.49
C GLU A 559 9.79 -31.46 4.11
N ASP A 560 8.75 -31.88 4.84
CA ASP A 560 8.14 -33.21 4.71
C ASP A 560 7.23 -33.40 3.50
N ASP A 561 6.98 -32.37 2.71
CA ASP A 561 6.25 -32.41 1.45
C ASP A 561 7.14 -32.26 0.22
N THR A 562 8.43 -32.56 0.34
CA THR A 562 9.37 -32.50 -0.79
C THR A 562 9.33 -33.72 -1.71
N ILE A 563 9.61 -33.48 -2.99
CA ILE A 563 9.80 -34.47 -4.05
C ILE A 563 11.14 -34.18 -4.75
N PRO A 564 12.13 -35.10 -4.66
CA PRO A 564 13.41 -34.93 -5.33
C PRO A 564 13.31 -35.26 -6.83
N HIS A 565 14.18 -34.65 -7.62
CA HIS A 565 14.36 -34.96 -9.04
C HIS A 565 14.76 -36.44 -9.22
N PRO A 566 14.35 -37.14 -10.29
CA PRO A 566 14.72 -38.55 -10.49
C PRO A 566 16.23 -38.81 -10.43
N ASN A 567 17.01 -37.85 -10.92
CA ASN A 567 18.48 -37.86 -10.88
C ASN A 567 19.06 -37.03 -9.72
N PHE A 568 18.33 -36.88 -8.61
CA PHE A 568 18.73 -35.99 -7.50
C PHE A 568 20.14 -36.29 -6.99
N GLN A 569 20.51 -37.57 -6.84
CA GLN A 569 21.81 -37.95 -6.27
C GLN A 569 23.00 -37.43 -7.09
N SER A 570 22.99 -37.61 -8.41
CA SER A 570 24.07 -37.17 -9.29
C SER A 570 24.10 -35.65 -9.45
N LEU A 571 22.93 -35.02 -9.60
CA LEU A 571 22.83 -33.56 -9.70
C LEU A 571 23.25 -32.87 -8.40
N PHE A 572 22.86 -33.43 -7.25
CA PHE A 572 23.24 -32.90 -5.95
C PHE A 572 24.74 -33.05 -5.65
N ALA A 573 25.37 -34.13 -6.11
CA ALA A 573 26.82 -34.28 -6.00
C ALA A 573 27.57 -33.14 -6.70
N ALA A 574 27.12 -32.71 -7.88
CA ALA A 574 27.69 -31.57 -8.60
C ALA A 574 27.48 -30.24 -7.84
N VAL A 575 26.29 -30.03 -7.26
CA VAL A 575 26.02 -28.87 -6.38
C VAL A 575 26.98 -28.85 -5.20
N MET A 576 27.17 -29.98 -4.54
CA MET A 576 28.05 -30.10 -3.37
C MET A 576 29.52 -29.91 -3.72
N HIS A 577 29.96 -30.43 -4.87
CA HIS A 577 31.32 -30.18 -5.35
C HIS A 577 31.56 -28.67 -5.54
N LYS A 578 30.61 -27.97 -6.18
CA LYS A 578 30.73 -26.53 -6.39
C LYS A 578 30.65 -25.74 -5.08
N MET A 579 29.75 -26.10 -4.19
CA MET A 579 29.60 -25.48 -2.87
C MET A 579 30.90 -25.58 -2.04
N LYS A 580 31.62 -26.70 -2.14
CA LYS A 580 32.91 -26.90 -1.48
C LYS A 580 34.03 -26.08 -2.12
N MET A 581 34.14 -26.11 -3.44
CA MET A 581 35.21 -25.41 -4.18
C MET A 581 35.16 -23.89 -4.00
N ASP A 582 33.97 -23.31 -4.07
CA ASP A 582 33.79 -21.84 -4.04
C ASP A 582 33.35 -21.33 -2.65
N ASP A 583 33.31 -22.23 -1.65
CA ASP A 583 32.86 -21.96 -0.29
C ASP A 583 31.49 -21.24 -0.28
N ILE A 584 30.51 -21.77 -0.99
CA ILE A 584 29.19 -21.11 -1.13
C ILE A 584 28.42 -21.25 0.20
N PRO A 585 27.85 -20.17 0.76
CA PRO A 585 27.21 -20.19 2.07
C PRO A 585 25.96 -21.08 2.12
N LEU A 586 25.13 -21.01 1.08
CA LEU A 586 23.85 -21.71 0.94
C LEU A 586 23.49 -21.91 -0.53
N ILE A 587 22.88 -23.06 -0.86
CA ILE A 587 22.27 -23.30 -2.17
C ILE A 587 20.83 -23.78 -1.99
N MET A 588 19.86 -23.03 -2.52
CA MET A 588 18.46 -23.43 -2.62
C MET A 588 18.29 -24.50 -3.69
N LEU A 589 17.64 -25.61 -3.34
CA LEU A 589 17.38 -26.72 -4.25
C LEU A 589 15.94 -26.73 -4.77
N CYS A 590 15.07 -25.93 -4.15
CA CYS A 590 13.65 -25.87 -4.42
C CYS A 590 13.27 -24.84 -5.48
N ALA A 591 12.03 -24.92 -5.98
CA ALA A 591 11.53 -23.96 -6.95
C ALA A 591 11.33 -22.57 -6.32
N ALA A 592 12.03 -21.56 -6.86
CA ALA A 592 11.77 -20.15 -6.61
C ALA A 592 10.51 -19.64 -7.34
N SER A 593 10.04 -18.43 -6.97
CA SER A 593 8.97 -17.70 -7.67
C SER A 593 9.04 -17.82 -9.21
N VAL A 594 7.87 -17.97 -9.85
CA VAL A 594 7.75 -18.03 -11.33
C VAL A 594 8.44 -16.83 -12.00
N ILE A 595 8.48 -15.67 -11.35
CA ILE A 595 9.10 -14.44 -11.87
C ILE A 595 10.62 -14.60 -12.00
N VAL A 596 11.27 -15.17 -10.98
CA VAL A 596 12.73 -15.36 -10.97
C VAL A 596 13.14 -16.31 -12.09
N TYR A 597 12.47 -17.44 -12.21
CA TYR A 597 12.79 -18.39 -13.28
C TYR A 597 12.43 -17.88 -14.67
N LYS A 598 11.36 -17.11 -14.83
CA LYS A 598 11.08 -16.42 -16.11
C LYS A 598 12.14 -15.38 -16.46
N ALA A 599 12.69 -14.67 -15.47
CA ALA A 599 13.78 -13.73 -15.70
C ALA A 599 15.05 -14.46 -16.13
N VAL A 600 15.38 -15.57 -15.47
CA VAL A 600 16.50 -16.44 -15.83
C VAL A 600 16.33 -17.03 -17.24
N GLU A 601 15.15 -17.55 -17.59
CA GLU A 601 14.81 -18.10 -18.91
C GLU A 601 14.88 -17.09 -20.06
N ARG A 602 14.64 -15.81 -19.76
CA ARG A 602 14.77 -14.70 -20.73
C ARG A 602 16.21 -14.33 -21.01
N THR A 603 17.15 -14.75 -20.16
CA THR A 603 18.57 -14.61 -20.45
C THR A 603 19.02 -15.83 -21.26
N ASP A 604 19.67 -15.62 -22.41
CA ASP A 604 20.30 -16.72 -23.18
C ASP A 604 21.53 -17.34 -22.45
N ARG A 605 21.69 -17.05 -21.15
CA ARG A 605 22.86 -17.38 -20.33
C ARG A 605 22.70 -18.71 -19.57
N VAL A 606 21.52 -19.32 -19.63
CA VAL A 606 21.22 -20.58 -18.92
C VAL A 606 20.97 -21.72 -19.90
N ARG A 607 21.68 -22.84 -19.69
CA ARG A 607 21.48 -24.06 -20.46
C ARG A 607 20.14 -24.69 -20.13
N ARG A 608 19.33 -24.96 -21.16
CA ARG A 608 18.03 -25.64 -21.03
C ARG A 608 18.16 -27.16 -20.83
N ASP A 609 19.35 -27.70 -21.08
CA ASP A 609 19.70 -29.12 -21.05
C ASP A 609 20.64 -29.51 -19.89
N GLY A 610 21.01 -28.57 -19.00
CA GLY A 610 21.98 -28.78 -17.92
C GLY A 610 21.58 -28.14 -16.57
N LEU A 611 22.43 -28.30 -15.56
CA LEU A 611 22.25 -27.73 -14.22
C LEU A 611 23.02 -26.41 -14.10
N SER A 612 22.35 -25.36 -13.63
CA SER A 612 22.94 -24.05 -13.36
C SER A 612 22.69 -23.62 -11.92
N LEU A 613 23.61 -22.86 -11.35
CA LEU A 613 23.41 -22.13 -10.11
C LEU A 613 23.18 -20.65 -10.45
N CYS A 614 22.03 -20.11 -10.05
CA CYS A 614 21.67 -18.71 -10.26
C CYS A 614 21.73 -17.97 -8.92
N ALA A 615 22.31 -16.78 -8.90
CA ALA A 615 22.40 -16.00 -7.66
C ALA A 615 21.00 -15.78 -7.05
N ILE A 616 20.90 -15.87 -5.72
CA ILE A 616 19.64 -15.60 -5.03
C ILE A 616 19.34 -14.11 -5.10
N ASP A 617 18.21 -13.78 -5.73
CA ASP A 617 17.66 -12.42 -5.70
C ASP A 617 16.97 -12.20 -4.32
N PRO A 618 17.49 -11.31 -3.46
CA PRO A 618 16.96 -11.07 -2.12
C PRO A 618 15.61 -10.35 -2.11
N HIS A 619 15.03 -10.05 -3.27
CA HIS A 619 13.71 -9.41 -3.38
C HIS A 619 12.67 -10.32 -4.03
N ASN A 620 13.10 -11.26 -4.88
CA ASN A 620 12.19 -12.05 -5.71
C ASN A 620 12.32 -13.57 -5.52
N ALA A 621 13.35 -14.08 -4.82
CA ALA A 621 13.44 -15.50 -4.49
C ALA A 621 12.45 -15.84 -3.36
N TRP A 622 11.64 -16.88 -3.57
CA TRP A 622 10.62 -17.37 -2.63
C TRP A 622 10.63 -18.89 -2.62
N GLY A 623 10.55 -19.53 -1.46
CA GLY A 623 10.61 -20.99 -1.31
C GLY A 623 11.72 -21.41 -0.35
N MET A 624 11.40 -22.33 0.56
CA MET A 624 12.29 -22.80 1.63
C MET A 624 12.28 -24.34 1.76
N GLN A 625 11.54 -25.02 0.89
CA GLN A 625 11.23 -26.46 1.02
C GLN A 625 12.48 -27.33 1.03
N ALA A 626 13.56 -26.91 0.35
CA ALA A 626 14.83 -27.61 0.36
C ALA A 626 16.02 -26.67 0.07
N TYR A 627 17.06 -26.76 0.89
CA TYR A 627 18.33 -26.06 0.68
C TYR A 627 19.48 -26.80 1.37
N VAL A 628 20.68 -26.64 0.83
CA VAL A 628 21.92 -27.06 1.49
C VAL A 628 22.65 -25.85 2.04
N VAL A 629 23.18 -25.95 3.25
CA VAL A 629 23.79 -24.84 3.99
C VAL A 629 25.14 -25.22 4.59
N SER A 630 26.10 -24.30 4.55
CA SER A 630 27.38 -24.45 5.23
C SER A 630 27.23 -24.27 6.74
N ARG A 631 28.03 -24.98 7.53
CA ARG A 631 28.09 -24.81 8.99
C ARG A 631 28.32 -23.35 9.39
N LYS A 632 29.23 -22.67 8.70
CA LYS A 632 29.58 -21.27 8.95
C LYS A 632 28.35 -20.37 8.80
N TYR A 633 27.66 -20.45 7.66
CA TYR A 633 26.46 -19.64 7.44
C TYR A 633 25.31 -20.03 8.37
N ALA A 634 25.14 -21.32 8.70
CA ALA A 634 24.12 -21.75 9.67
C ALA A 634 24.34 -21.10 11.06
N GLN A 635 25.59 -20.99 11.51
CA GLN A 635 25.92 -20.29 12.76
C GLN A 635 25.63 -18.79 12.67
N GLU A 636 25.99 -18.14 11.55
CA GLU A 636 25.70 -16.73 11.30
C GLU A 636 24.18 -16.45 11.26
N ALA A 637 23.41 -17.31 10.58
CA ALA A 637 21.97 -17.24 10.50
C ALA A 637 21.32 -17.39 11.89
N LEU A 638 21.80 -18.34 12.71
CA LEU A 638 21.34 -18.47 14.10
C LEU A 638 21.67 -17.22 14.91
N GLN A 639 22.90 -16.71 14.88
CA GLN A 639 23.27 -15.47 15.59
C GLN A 639 22.40 -14.28 15.17
N ARG A 640 22.03 -14.21 13.89
CA ARG A 640 21.25 -13.12 13.31
C ARG A 640 19.77 -13.21 13.70
N TYR A 641 19.17 -14.38 13.49
CA TYR A 641 17.72 -14.57 13.48
C TYR A 641 17.17 -15.30 14.71
N ASP A 642 18.00 -16.05 15.43
CA ASP A 642 17.58 -16.85 16.58
C ASP A 642 17.57 -16.03 17.88
N ARG A 643 16.92 -14.86 17.83
CA ARG A 643 16.76 -13.93 18.95
C ARG A 643 15.48 -13.08 18.81
N PRO A 644 14.73 -12.79 19.89
CA PRO A 644 13.44 -12.10 19.81
C PRO A 644 13.50 -10.62 19.39
N PHE A 645 14.62 -9.93 19.63
CA PHE A 645 14.70 -8.44 19.64
C PHE A 645 15.11 -7.77 18.31
N HIS A 646 15.47 -8.50 17.25
CA HIS A 646 16.03 -7.87 16.02
C HIS A 646 15.07 -7.79 14.83
N LEU A 647 13.77 -8.02 15.06
CA LEU A 647 12.76 -8.10 14.01
C LEU A 647 12.06 -6.75 13.71
N HIS A 648 12.46 -5.67 14.39
CA HIS A 648 11.78 -4.38 14.42
C HIS A 648 11.68 -3.63 13.07
N ASN A 649 12.50 -3.98 12.07
CA ASN A 649 12.54 -3.30 10.76
C ASN A 649 12.15 -4.20 9.57
N MET A 650 11.64 -5.41 9.82
CA MET A 650 11.25 -6.33 8.76
C MET A 650 9.75 -6.25 8.48
N SER A 651 9.36 -5.84 7.27
CA SER A 651 7.95 -5.71 6.89
C SER A 651 7.18 -7.04 6.81
N ARG A 652 7.90 -8.18 6.81
CA ARG A 652 7.39 -9.57 6.83
C ARG A 652 8.44 -10.50 7.47
N ILE A 653 8.01 -11.45 8.30
CA ILE A 653 8.87 -12.44 8.95
C ILE A 653 8.44 -13.82 8.44
N THR A 654 9.26 -14.42 7.59
CA THR A 654 9.02 -15.74 6.98
C THR A 654 10.33 -16.53 6.94
N ALA A 655 10.28 -17.84 6.72
CA ALA A 655 11.46 -18.71 6.69
C ALA A 655 12.49 -18.28 5.64
N GLU A 656 12.00 -17.77 4.51
CA GLU A 656 12.77 -17.34 3.33
C GLU A 656 13.81 -16.25 3.63
N VAL A 657 13.70 -15.49 4.71
CA VAL A 657 14.74 -14.52 5.09
C VAL A 657 16.12 -15.17 5.24
N ILE A 658 16.15 -16.42 5.70
CA ILE A 658 17.37 -17.20 5.93
C ILE A 658 18.06 -17.51 4.59
N THR A 659 17.30 -17.81 3.53
CA THR A 659 17.86 -18.12 2.21
C THR A 659 18.13 -16.86 1.40
N MET A 660 17.23 -15.87 1.42
CA MET A 660 17.32 -14.60 0.69
C MET A 660 18.54 -13.76 1.09
N SER A 661 18.91 -13.79 2.37
CA SER A 661 20.03 -12.97 2.90
C SER A 661 21.37 -13.71 2.91
N SER A 662 21.48 -14.84 2.20
CA SER A 662 22.66 -15.71 2.26
C SER A 662 23.79 -15.28 1.34
N GLY A 663 23.51 -14.49 0.31
CA GLY A 663 24.46 -14.27 -0.79
C GLY A 663 24.81 -15.56 -1.56
N GLY A 664 23.94 -16.58 -1.45
CA GLY A 664 24.10 -17.89 -2.06
C GLY A 664 23.42 -18.02 -3.42
N TYR A 665 23.17 -19.27 -3.83
CA TYR A 665 22.62 -19.61 -5.14
C TYR A 665 21.33 -20.42 -5.06
N MET A 666 20.59 -20.51 -6.16
CA MET A 666 19.51 -21.47 -6.37
C MET A 666 19.78 -22.33 -7.61
N THR A 667 19.34 -23.58 -7.60
CA THR A 667 19.48 -24.48 -8.76
C THR A 667 18.44 -24.17 -9.84
N TYR A 668 18.87 -24.10 -11.09
CA TYR A 668 17.99 -24.11 -12.27
C TYR A 668 18.36 -25.27 -13.21
N PRO A 669 17.41 -26.15 -13.59
CA PRO A 669 16.08 -26.30 -13.00
C PRO A 669 16.15 -26.67 -11.50
N PRO A 670 15.04 -26.55 -10.74
CA PRO A 670 15.02 -26.97 -9.33
C PRO A 670 15.27 -28.47 -9.19
N LEU A 671 16.03 -28.87 -8.18
CA LEU A 671 16.28 -30.28 -7.85
C LEU A 671 15.20 -30.88 -6.94
N VAL A 672 14.40 -30.05 -6.29
CA VAL A 672 13.31 -30.44 -5.39
C VAL A 672 12.08 -29.59 -5.69
N ILE A 673 10.90 -30.20 -5.68
CA ILE A 673 9.61 -29.50 -5.75
C ILE A 673 8.70 -29.94 -4.60
N GLU A 674 7.65 -29.16 -4.35
CA GLU A 674 6.64 -29.48 -3.34
C GLU A 674 5.62 -30.50 -3.88
N SER A 675 5.15 -31.41 -3.03
CA SER A 675 4.16 -32.42 -3.36
C SER A 675 2.75 -31.83 -3.45
N LEU A 676 2.12 -31.98 -4.62
CA LEU A 676 0.73 -31.62 -4.84
C LEU A 676 -0.27 -32.62 -4.22
N GLU A 677 0.18 -33.79 -3.78
CA GLU A 677 -0.65 -34.85 -3.17
C GLU A 677 -1.29 -34.39 -1.86
N PHE A 678 -0.68 -33.43 -1.16
CA PHE A 678 -1.15 -32.92 0.13
C PHE A 678 -1.72 -31.50 0.05
N SER A 679 -2.07 -31.06 -1.16
CA SER A 679 -2.48 -29.70 -1.49
C SER A 679 -3.80 -29.24 -0.85
N SER A 680 -4.56 -30.14 -0.23
CA SER A 680 -5.77 -29.83 0.56
C SER A 680 -5.49 -28.97 1.81
N ASN A 681 -4.22 -28.88 2.24
CA ASN A 681 -3.79 -28.05 3.37
C ASN A 681 -3.26 -26.66 2.94
N ILE A 682 -3.15 -26.42 1.63
CA ILE A 682 -2.79 -25.10 1.09
C ILE A 682 -4.04 -24.22 1.15
N ASN A 683 -3.87 -22.96 1.53
CA ASN A 683 -4.97 -22.01 1.52
C ASN A 683 -5.67 -22.03 0.13
N PRO A 684 -7.00 -22.21 0.05
CA PRO A 684 -7.71 -22.33 -1.22
C PRO A 684 -7.46 -21.17 -2.19
N ASN A 685 -7.19 -19.97 -1.66
CA ASN A 685 -6.89 -18.77 -2.45
C ASN A 685 -5.48 -18.80 -3.08
N ASN A 686 -4.56 -19.60 -2.53
CA ASN A 686 -3.18 -19.75 -3.02
C ASN A 686 -2.99 -21.05 -3.81
N LEU A 687 -3.95 -21.97 -3.76
CA LEU A 687 -3.87 -23.29 -4.39
C LEU A 687 -3.68 -23.20 -5.90
N SER A 688 -4.30 -22.23 -6.58
CA SER A 688 -4.13 -22.01 -8.02
C SER A 688 -2.71 -21.55 -8.37
N TYR A 689 -2.12 -20.66 -7.57
CA TYR A 689 -0.73 -20.22 -7.71
C TYR A 689 0.26 -21.36 -7.45
N HIS A 690 0.09 -22.10 -6.34
CA HIS A 690 0.95 -23.24 -6.01
C HIS A 690 0.88 -24.32 -7.09
N LYS A 691 -0.33 -24.67 -7.57
CA LYS A 691 -0.49 -25.59 -8.70
C LYS A 691 0.25 -25.07 -9.93
N SER A 692 0.05 -23.82 -10.32
CA SER A 692 0.77 -23.22 -11.46
C SER A 692 2.30 -23.28 -11.32
N LEU A 693 2.83 -22.98 -10.13
CA LEU A 693 4.26 -22.94 -9.84
C LEU A 693 4.92 -24.32 -9.93
N PHE A 694 4.30 -25.37 -9.41
CA PHE A 694 4.89 -26.72 -9.39
C PHE A 694 4.49 -27.55 -10.61
N THR A 695 3.30 -27.32 -11.20
CA THR A 695 2.85 -28.04 -12.40
C THR A 695 3.79 -27.83 -13.59
N ARG A 696 4.40 -26.64 -13.74
CA ARG A 696 5.40 -26.38 -14.80
C ARG A 696 6.64 -27.27 -14.73
N TRP A 697 6.95 -27.80 -13.55
CA TRP A 697 8.13 -28.64 -13.34
C TRP A 697 7.82 -30.13 -13.48
N LEU A 698 6.55 -30.55 -13.49
CA LEU A 698 6.14 -31.96 -13.63
C LEU A 698 6.82 -32.74 -14.77
N PRO A 699 7.10 -32.15 -15.96
CA PRO A 699 7.81 -32.87 -17.01
C PRO A 699 9.21 -33.36 -16.60
N LEU A 700 9.86 -32.70 -15.64
CA LEU A 700 11.15 -33.11 -15.07
C LEU A 700 11.01 -34.10 -13.89
N PHE A 701 9.78 -34.34 -13.42
CA PHE A 701 9.46 -35.20 -12.27
C PHE A 701 8.37 -36.23 -12.67
N PRO A 702 8.66 -37.15 -13.61
CA PRO A 702 7.68 -38.05 -14.22
C PRO A 702 7.03 -39.08 -13.28
N ASN A 703 7.56 -39.25 -12.06
CA ASN A 703 6.97 -40.14 -11.04
C ASN A 703 5.74 -39.53 -10.33
N LEU A 704 5.27 -38.36 -10.78
CA LEU A 704 4.03 -37.72 -10.36
C LEU A 704 2.87 -38.22 -11.24
N SER A 705 2.33 -39.41 -10.94
CA SER A 705 0.98 -39.75 -11.40
C SER A 705 0.00 -38.75 -10.78
N THR A 706 -0.76 -38.06 -11.64
CA THR A 706 -1.83 -37.11 -11.29
C THR A 706 -2.67 -37.57 -10.10
N PRO A 707 -2.97 -36.70 -9.11
CA PRO A 707 -3.87 -37.07 -8.02
C PRO A 707 -5.29 -37.14 -8.58
N GLU A 708 -5.81 -38.35 -8.83
CA GLU A 708 -7.24 -38.56 -8.75
C GLU A 708 -7.67 -38.13 -7.34
N VAL A 709 -8.52 -37.11 -7.27
CA VAL A 709 -9.17 -36.67 -6.02
C VAL A 709 -9.97 -37.87 -5.50
N PRO A 710 -9.61 -38.48 -4.36
CA PRO A 710 -10.49 -39.48 -3.76
C PRO A 710 -11.78 -38.77 -3.33
N PRO A 711 -12.97 -39.37 -3.49
CA PRO A 711 -14.18 -38.76 -2.97
C PRO A 711 -14.04 -38.54 -1.46
N ALA A 712 -14.52 -37.39 -0.99
CA ALA A 712 -14.45 -37.01 0.41
C ALA A 712 -15.02 -38.13 1.29
N LEU A 713 -14.21 -38.60 2.25
CA LEU A 713 -14.70 -39.47 3.32
C LEU A 713 -15.88 -38.78 4.03
N PRO A 714 -16.97 -39.49 4.38
CA PRO A 714 -18.07 -38.91 5.12
C PRO A 714 -17.56 -38.38 6.45
N ARG A 715 -18.06 -37.21 6.87
CA ARG A 715 -17.80 -36.68 8.21
C ARG A 715 -18.31 -37.69 9.25
N PRO A 716 -17.62 -37.90 10.38
CA PRO A 716 -18.18 -38.68 11.46
C PRO A 716 -19.41 -37.94 11.97
N ASP A 717 -20.57 -38.60 11.91
CA ASP A 717 -21.80 -38.09 12.48
C ASP A 717 -21.60 -37.80 13.97
N SER A 718 -22.02 -36.60 14.37
CA SER A 718 -22.27 -36.25 15.75
C SER A 718 -23.27 -37.25 16.33
N ALA A 719 -22.81 -38.11 17.23
CA ALA A 719 -23.64 -39.00 18.00
C ALA A 719 -24.75 -38.20 18.69
N ASN A 720 -25.99 -38.44 18.24
CA ASN A 720 -27.21 -37.98 18.87
C ASN A 720 -27.72 -39.16 19.70
N PRO A 721 -27.73 -39.11 21.05
CA PRO A 721 -28.16 -40.24 21.86
C PRO A 721 -29.65 -40.10 22.16
N GLN A 722 -30.52 -40.69 21.34
CA GLN A 722 -31.89 -40.97 21.74
C GLN A 722 -32.44 -42.29 21.18
N THR A 723 -32.74 -43.17 22.13
CA THR A 723 -33.91 -44.07 22.22
C THR A 723 -34.06 -45.21 21.22
N GLN A 724 -33.92 -46.44 21.73
CA GLN A 724 -34.91 -47.54 21.67
C GLN A 724 -34.41 -48.68 22.57
N SER A 725 -35.16 -49.05 23.63
CA SER A 725 -35.97 -50.29 23.72
C SER A 725 -35.21 -51.53 23.23
N GLY A 726 -34.97 -52.60 23.96
CA GLY A 726 -35.56 -53.18 25.17
C GLY A 726 -35.13 -54.66 25.18
N ASP A 727 -35.36 -55.32 26.30
CA ASP A 727 -35.42 -56.78 26.48
C ASP A 727 -34.13 -57.59 26.28
N SER A 728 -33.42 -57.89 27.37
CA SER A 728 -33.59 -59.13 28.17
C SER A 728 -32.49 -59.28 29.22
#